data_AF-E5V5S3-F1
#
_entry.id   AF-E5V5S3-F1
#
_cell.length_a   1.000
_cell.length_b   1.000
_cell.length_c   1.000
_cell.angle_alpha   90.00
_cell.angle_beta   90.00
_cell.angle_gamma   90.00
#
_symmetry.space_group_name_H-M   'P 1'
#
loop_
_entity.id
_entity.type
_entity.pdbx_description
1 polymer ?
#
loop_
_entity_poly.entity_id
_entity_poly.type
_entity_poly.pdbx_seq_one_letter_code
_entity_poly.pdbx_strand_id
1 'polypeptide(L)'
;MNKKFLSVILFSALMVGTAGTFTSCKDYDDDIKDLQGQLDKKASLDDLNAKVATLQTAVDEAKTAANEAKAKAQEALDKAGSSEGGVSEADLEKLQDALEKEMEKLASLEVVDTKIKELKESLASEFISEADLKKLATDVETLSVKVMALIGHRLTSLTLIPTTHINGIPSIELLTLTYTPQVFAAKNYADHEADPSKHTDRPVLDHTAVKGAKALSISTEKNEVSYKISPSIGVMKEDVKLPMFECFTSQNVTKAAPELSQNKPLEVVDYDVKDGVMTVLYKKNADYVGKSIGTTGSAHGEGKLEKFWMASLKTPIADKNLTDAEKEAGKDVFVNSEYSRIEESTVYPYLANKKIDFTKDFTTDFADEMQDGKYVHYHDSLCLYKSGNEQLVDVKQSYDSPLDLRTLVTVCYTYTDKQHASHKELTNYADYGLEFRFSLAKAKYLQGDRKTDEQAFGRILSDGYTLKSEVYDVELGDTEYSKTSIGREPIIRAELWDKNNGNMIAVRYIKIRWTGEKDQTIAAITFPNDTVTCKDMFQQLFSKEMNEKIYHMVKFDGGQSMSKTQFHSIYTDMEILELRKDGKKVDLSKLAVSKVATDWQEGSDKVGKDGKEAIKNNKDLVFALLHDAEDNTSYNLVWAMNPKTVGTLAYNESTKTYASTFEIDVKYIDEAGLNGDIKQTFKQTIVVPAQKFAYQGTFWKNGKGEGVFNVNPIVYTTANDGGTQKDPHVYPGITDGCTLKDYSHIEADLVNGFVYEPTKEKPANLAQFIQYIRECAEVKFIFDETRMKDLTTYPHLKDFVTSDDKTQLWYKTEGTAEDKDKSDNNNIGRTDADIMDYKQSNDLAATINNLMGADATENKKNLPWNYDETLGNNVNECSSIIRLHEKDNWNGTDAALKLIGKEVPVQLVVAYNDFNVIPVQEFEVHFINPLTIDGSISDNFVDAEIDGSFLSVAKNFTFTDWNNKPVAAAVADKATGDEVYAHALYDYYAVREVKFLTDKTTTSLAWNAATSTYEHKEGTTDGKLPTNASLKMMNWDETKAKSTATEAKADPTHLAYFNNHGTPVNVDYNMFLTVNVNYKWGVLSKDNLKVIVKKAAGTPSAK
;
A
#
# COMPACT_ATOMS: atom_id res chain seq x y z
N MET A 1 29.93 -26.54 4.23
CA MET A 1 28.69 -27.12 4.82
C MET A 1 29.07 -28.09 5.92
N ASN A 2 29.17 -27.59 7.15
CA ASN A 2 29.35 -28.35 8.39
C ASN A 2 28.56 -27.58 9.44
N LYS A 3 27.34 -28.02 9.78
CA LYS A 3 26.61 -27.45 10.91
C LYS A 3 27.25 -28.01 12.18
N LYS A 4 28.05 -27.17 12.84
CA LYS A 4 28.78 -27.50 14.07
C LYS A 4 27.80 -27.62 15.24
N PHE A 5 27.93 -28.70 15.99
CA PHE A 5 27.46 -28.82 17.36
C PHE A 5 28.23 -27.81 18.23
N LEU A 6 27.58 -26.70 18.59
CA LEU A 6 28.08 -25.72 19.55
C LEU A 6 26.88 -25.31 20.40
N SER A 7 26.59 -26.14 21.41
CA SER A 7 25.65 -25.84 22.49
C SER A 7 26.07 -26.66 23.71
N VAL A 8 27.21 -26.29 24.28
CA VAL A 8 27.61 -26.68 25.64
C VAL A 8 27.93 -25.35 26.32
N ILE A 9 27.40 -25.13 27.53
CA ILE A 9 27.38 -23.88 28.32
C ILE A 9 26.10 -23.03 28.10
N LEU A 10 24.94 -23.48 28.64
CA LEU A 10 23.89 -22.53 29.07
C LEU A 10 22.81 -23.12 30.01
N PHE A 11 23.12 -23.62 31.22
CA PHE A 11 22.05 -23.95 32.19
C PHE A 11 22.40 -23.80 33.68
N SER A 12 23.19 -22.77 34.04
CA SER A 12 23.57 -22.51 35.44
C SER A 12 23.05 -21.19 36.04
N ALA A 13 22.09 -20.52 35.42
CA ALA A 13 21.61 -19.23 35.93
C ALA A 13 20.17 -18.92 35.52
N LEU A 14 19.17 -19.52 36.16
CA LEU A 14 17.87 -18.85 36.37
C LEU A 14 16.98 -19.56 37.41
N MET A 15 17.17 -19.24 38.68
CA MET A 15 16.07 -19.16 39.64
C MET A 15 16.40 -18.07 40.65
N VAL A 16 15.63 -16.97 40.63
CA VAL A 16 15.12 -16.14 41.75
C VAL A 16 14.61 -14.80 41.16
N GLY A 17 13.36 -14.43 41.44
CA GLY A 17 12.96 -13.00 41.50
C GLY A 17 11.68 -12.53 40.78
N THR A 18 10.50 -12.90 41.32
CA THR A 18 9.28 -12.09 41.56
C THR A 18 8.69 -11.07 40.54
N ALA A 19 7.45 -11.37 40.12
CA ALA A 19 6.21 -10.56 40.01
C ALA A 19 6.21 -9.05 39.67
N GLY A 20 5.37 -8.66 38.69
CA GLY A 20 4.83 -7.30 38.52
C GLY A 20 4.05 -7.11 37.20
N THR A 21 2.74 -6.91 37.28
CA THR A 21 1.73 -6.86 36.20
C THR A 21 1.67 -5.56 35.40
N PHE A 22 1.42 -5.63 34.07
CA PHE A 22 0.59 -4.66 33.34
C PHE A 22 -0.16 -5.30 32.17
N THR A 23 -1.44 -4.96 32.04
CA THR A 23 -2.42 -5.43 31.03
C THR A 23 -2.74 -4.34 30.02
N SER A 24 -2.76 -4.68 28.72
CA SER A 24 -3.77 -4.27 27.70
C SER A 24 -3.17 -4.30 26.28
N CYS A 25 -3.25 -5.44 25.56
CA CYS A 25 -4.20 -5.78 24.47
C CYS A 25 -3.73 -5.34 23.07
N LYS A 26 -3.78 -6.15 21.99
CA LYS A 26 -4.17 -7.56 21.78
C LYS A 26 -4.00 -7.82 20.27
N ASP A 27 -3.12 -8.75 19.87
CA ASP A 27 -3.19 -9.56 18.62
C ASP A 27 -1.88 -10.37 18.42
N TYR A 28 -0.69 -9.77 18.62
CA TYR A 28 0.59 -10.42 18.23
C TYR A 28 1.29 -11.29 19.29
N ASP A 29 0.97 -11.15 20.58
CA ASP A 29 1.65 -11.90 21.65
C ASP A 29 1.15 -13.35 21.82
N ASP A 30 -0.09 -13.65 21.41
CA ASP A 30 -0.67 -14.98 21.57
C ASP A 30 -0.10 -15.97 20.55
N ASP A 31 0.12 -15.53 19.30
CA ASP A 31 0.79 -16.34 18.26
C ASP A 31 2.26 -16.59 18.60
N ILE A 32 2.95 -15.59 19.19
CA ILE A 32 4.35 -15.72 19.61
C ILE A 32 4.49 -16.64 20.82
N LYS A 33 3.57 -16.58 21.80
CA LYS A 33 3.55 -17.50 22.93
C LYS A 33 3.17 -18.93 22.54
N ASP A 34 2.26 -19.11 21.59
CA ASP A 34 1.93 -20.44 21.08
C ASP A 34 3.10 -21.01 20.26
N LEU A 35 3.77 -20.19 19.44
CA LEU A 35 4.97 -20.59 18.71
C LEU A 35 6.17 -20.89 19.63
N GLN A 36 6.40 -20.09 20.68
CA GLN A 36 7.42 -20.35 21.71
C GLN A 36 7.06 -21.58 22.54
N GLY A 37 5.78 -21.76 22.90
CA GLY A 37 5.30 -22.95 23.58
C GLY A 37 5.40 -24.22 22.73
N GLN A 38 5.19 -24.13 21.41
CA GLN A 38 5.44 -25.22 20.47
C GLN A 38 6.94 -25.47 20.26
N LEU A 39 7.77 -24.43 20.22
CA LEU A 39 9.24 -24.54 20.15
C LEU A 39 9.82 -25.22 21.39
N ASP A 40 9.39 -24.82 22.59
CA ASP A 40 9.86 -25.36 23.86
C ASP A 40 9.39 -26.82 24.04
N LYS A 41 8.17 -27.15 23.60
CA LYS A 41 7.68 -28.54 23.54
C LYS A 41 8.47 -29.38 22.56
N LYS A 42 8.81 -28.84 21.39
CA LYS A 42 9.62 -29.52 20.38
C LYS A 42 11.05 -29.77 20.87
N ALA A 43 11.68 -28.77 21.48
CA ALA A 43 12.98 -28.92 22.14
C ALA A 43 12.93 -30.01 23.22
N SER A 44 11.90 -29.99 24.07
CA SER A 44 11.72 -31.01 25.13
C SER A 44 11.48 -32.43 24.58
N LEU A 45 10.81 -32.58 23.44
CA LEU A 45 10.58 -33.86 22.79
C LEU A 45 11.85 -34.39 22.13
N ASP A 46 12.60 -33.53 21.45
CA ASP A 46 13.90 -33.87 20.85
C ASP A 46 14.90 -34.31 21.95
N ASP A 47 14.90 -33.64 23.11
CA ASP A 47 15.71 -33.99 24.27
C ASP A 47 15.34 -35.38 24.86
N LEU A 48 14.05 -35.68 25.01
CA LEU A 48 13.59 -36.98 25.49
C LEU A 48 13.91 -38.10 24.49
N ASN A 49 13.75 -37.85 23.19
CA ASN A 49 14.13 -38.77 22.13
C ASN A 49 15.64 -39.07 22.16
N ALA A 50 16.47 -38.04 22.34
CA ALA A 50 17.92 -38.21 22.50
C ALA A 50 18.25 -39.06 23.73
N LYS A 51 17.64 -38.78 24.90
CA LYS A 51 17.86 -39.57 26.12
C LYS A 51 17.46 -41.04 25.96
N VAL A 52 16.32 -41.32 25.33
CA VAL A 52 15.85 -42.69 25.07
C VAL A 52 16.76 -43.42 24.07
N ALA A 53 17.29 -42.72 23.06
CA ALA A 53 18.29 -43.28 22.15
C ALA A 53 19.61 -43.63 22.87
N THR A 54 20.07 -42.77 23.80
CA THR A 54 21.26 -43.06 24.62
C THR A 54 21.00 -44.27 25.53
N LEU A 55 19.83 -44.36 26.18
CA LEU A 55 19.45 -45.51 27.00
C LEU A 55 19.43 -46.81 26.20
N GLN A 56 18.88 -46.78 24.99
CA GLN A 56 18.89 -47.93 24.08
C GLN A 56 20.33 -48.37 23.81
N THR A 57 21.18 -47.43 23.42
CA THR A 57 22.57 -47.71 23.07
C THR A 57 23.32 -48.33 24.25
N ALA A 58 23.15 -47.78 25.46
CA ALA A 58 23.76 -48.32 26.66
C ALA A 58 23.27 -49.74 26.98
N VAL A 59 21.98 -50.02 26.81
CA VAL A 59 21.41 -51.36 27.00
C VAL A 59 21.93 -52.34 25.95
N ASP A 60 22.05 -51.93 24.69
CA ASP A 60 22.59 -52.77 23.61
C ASP A 60 24.08 -53.08 23.83
N GLU A 61 24.88 -52.08 24.23
CA GLU A 61 26.28 -52.24 24.63
C GLU A 61 26.39 -53.22 25.82
N ALA A 62 25.55 -53.06 26.85
CA ALA A 62 25.53 -53.94 28.02
C ALA A 62 25.10 -55.38 27.68
N LYS A 63 24.11 -55.56 26.81
CA LYS A 63 23.71 -56.89 26.30
C LYS A 63 24.83 -57.57 25.55
N THR A 64 25.56 -56.81 24.72
CA THR A 64 26.71 -57.33 23.98
C THR A 64 27.79 -57.80 24.94
N ALA A 65 28.17 -56.96 25.91
CA ALA A 65 29.16 -57.30 26.92
C ALA A 65 28.76 -58.51 27.77
N ALA A 66 27.48 -58.59 28.21
CA ALA A 66 26.97 -59.71 28.98
C ALA A 66 26.93 -61.02 28.15
N ASN A 67 26.60 -60.94 26.87
CA ASN A 67 26.67 -62.11 25.96
C ASN A 67 28.11 -62.59 25.75
N GLU A 68 29.08 -61.69 25.61
CA GLU A 68 30.49 -62.06 25.54
C GLU A 68 31.00 -62.67 26.85
N ALA A 69 30.61 -62.10 28.00
CA ALA A 69 30.95 -62.64 29.32
C ALA A 69 30.33 -64.03 29.53
N LYS A 70 29.06 -64.21 29.16
CA LYS A 70 28.38 -65.51 29.14
C LYS A 70 29.10 -66.52 28.26
N ALA A 71 29.49 -66.13 27.04
CA ALA A 71 30.24 -67.01 26.14
C ALA A 71 31.59 -67.43 26.73
N LYS A 72 32.34 -66.50 27.32
CA LYS A 72 33.62 -66.81 28.00
C LYS A 72 33.43 -67.69 29.25
N ALA A 73 32.39 -67.43 30.04
CA ALA A 73 32.05 -68.24 31.21
C ALA A 73 31.65 -69.66 30.78
N GLN A 74 30.87 -69.80 29.71
CA GLN A 74 30.51 -71.08 29.12
C GLN A 74 31.74 -71.82 28.58
N GLU A 75 32.63 -71.15 27.83
CA GLU A 75 33.88 -71.74 27.36
C GLU A 75 34.79 -72.20 28.51
N ALA A 76 34.84 -71.44 29.61
CA ALA A 76 35.59 -71.80 30.80
C ALA A 76 34.96 -73.02 31.51
N LEU A 77 33.63 -73.07 31.61
CA LEU A 77 32.88 -74.20 32.18
C LEU A 77 33.04 -75.47 31.32
N ASP A 78 32.95 -75.35 30.00
CA ASP A 78 33.11 -76.46 29.06
C ASP A 78 34.54 -77.03 29.11
N LYS A 79 35.56 -76.17 29.25
CA LYS A 79 36.96 -76.60 29.46
C LYS A 79 37.13 -77.33 30.81
N ALA A 80 36.49 -76.83 31.88
CA ALA A 80 36.55 -77.43 33.21
C ALA A 80 35.82 -78.80 33.30
N GLY A 81 34.80 -79.04 32.46
CA GLY A 81 34.04 -80.30 32.42
C GLY A 81 34.64 -81.43 31.57
N SER A 82 35.74 -81.19 30.84
CA SER A 82 36.41 -82.20 30.02
C SER A 82 37.40 -83.06 30.86
N SER A 83 37.48 -84.37 30.57
CA SER A 83 38.10 -85.42 31.42
C SER A 83 39.63 -85.37 31.59
N GLU A 84 40.27 -84.21 31.47
CA GLU A 84 41.72 -84.03 31.63
C GLU A 84 42.14 -82.93 32.63
N GLY A 85 41.23 -82.28 33.37
CA GLY A 85 41.57 -81.25 34.37
C GLY A 85 40.97 -81.50 35.75
N GLY A 86 41.81 -81.71 36.77
CA GLY A 86 41.38 -81.85 38.18
C GLY A 86 40.89 -80.53 38.78
N VAL A 87 39.65 -80.14 38.47
CA VAL A 87 38.97 -78.96 39.02
C VAL A 87 38.14 -79.35 40.24
N SER A 88 38.14 -78.52 41.28
CA SER A 88 37.37 -78.80 42.51
C SER A 88 35.87 -78.53 42.29
N GLU A 89 35.01 -79.22 43.04
CA GLU A 89 33.55 -79.03 43.00
C GLU A 89 33.17 -77.56 43.29
N ALA A 90 33.94 -76.87 44.14
CA ALA A 90 33.76 -75.46 44.47
C ALA A 90 34.10 -74.49 43.31
N ASP A 91 35.01 -74.85 42.41
CA ASP A 91 35.37 -74.01 41.26
C ASP A 91 34.34 -74.16 40.12
N LEU A 92 33.77 -75.37 39.96
CA LEU A 92 32.64 -75.60 39.07
C LEU A 92 31.39 -74.85 39.55
N GLU A 93 31.12 -74.86 40.85
CA GLU A 93 30.01 -74.12 41.46
C GLU A 93 30.16 -72.61 41.26
N LYS A 94 31.38 -72.06 41.40
CA LYS A 94 31.66 -70.64 41.09
C LYS A 94 31.47 -70.27 39.62
N LEU A 95 31.85 -71.16 38.70
CA LEU A 95 31.66 -70.93 37.25
C LEU A 95 30.18 -71.02 36.86
N GLN A 96 29.42 -71.93 37.47
CA GLN A 96 27.97 -72.02 37.30
C GLN A 96 27.27 -70.78 37.86
N ASP A 97 27.62 -70.34 39.06
CA ASP A 97 27.10 -69.12 39.69
C ASP A 97 27.43 -67.87 38.86
N ALA A 98 28.64 -67.77 38.30
CA ALA A 98 29.02 -66.68 37.39
C ALA A 98 28.20 -66.69 36.08
N LEU A 99 27.96 -67.87 35.50
CA LEU A 99 27.14 -68.02 34.29
C LEU A 99 25.66 -67.70 34.56
N GLU A 100 25.13 -68.15 35.70
CA GLU A 100 23.75 -67.87 36.13
C GLU A 100 23.53 -66.37 36.34
N LYS A 101 24.46 -65.68 37.02
CA LYS A 101 24.43 -64.22 37.21
C LYS A 101 24.43 -63.44 35.90
N GLU A 102 25.23 -63.86 34.90
CA GLU A 102 25.21 -63.21 33.59
C GLU A 102 23.90 -63.48 32.83
N MET A 103 23.31 -64.67 32.98
CA MET A 103 21.99 -64.97 32.42
C MET A 103 20.86 -64.15 33.08
N GLU A 104 20.89 -63.98 34.40
CA GLU A 104 19.96 -63.12 35.13
C GLU A 104 20.09 -61.64 34.73
N LYS A 105 21.33 -61.18 34.53
CA LYS A 105 21.62 -59.83 34.04
C LYS A 105 21.08 -59.61 32.63
N LEU A 106 21.28 -60.56 31.72
CA LEU A 106 20.72 -60.53 30.36
C LEU A 106 19.19 -60.47 30.39
N ALA A 107 18.54 -61.31 31.20
CA ALA A 107 17.08 -61.29 31.35
C ALA A 107 16.57 -59.93 31.87
N SER A 108 17.28 -59.33 32.82
CA SER A 108 16.94 -58.00 33.34
C SER A 108 17.11 -56.89 32.29
N LEU A 109 18.15 -56.98 31.45
CA LEU A 109 18.37 -56.07 30.33
C LEU A 109 17.30 -56.21 29.24
N GLU A 110 16.78 -57.40 28.97
CA GLU A 110 15.66 -57.61 28.04
C GLU A 110 14.34 -56.97 28.51
N VAL A 111 14.07 -57.02 29.82
CA VAL A 111 12.90 -56.33 30.41
C VAL A 111 13.01 -54.82 30.24
N VAL A 112 14.21 -54.27 30.43
CA VAL A 112 14.46 -52.83 30.24
C VAL A 112 14.35 -52.45 28.77
N ASP A 113 14.92 -53.24 27.86
CA ASP A 113 14.84 -53.03 26.42
C ASP A 113 13.38 -52.98 25.91
N THR A 114 12.53 -53.86 26.44
CA THR A 114 11.08 -53.83 26.16
C THR A 114 10.45 -52.50 26.56
N LYS A 115 10.81 -51.96 27.73
CA LYS A 115 10.31 -50.65 28.20
C LYS A 115 10.86 -49.48 27.39
N ILE A 116 12.10 -49.57 26.90
CA ILE A 116 12.66 -48.56 25.99
C ILE A 116 11.86 -48.54 24.69
N LYS A 117 11.47 -49.72 24.17
CA LYS A 117 10.61 -49.81 22.98
C LYS A 117 9.22 -49.18 23.21
N GLU A 118 8.57 -49.48 24.33
CA GLU A 118 7.28 -48.88 24.71
C GLU A 118 7.37 -47.33 24.85
N LEU A 119 8.47 -46.82 25.41
CA LEU A 119 8.71 -45.37 25.49
C LEU A 119 8.93 -44.74 24.11
N LYS A 120 9.67 -45.40 23.21
CA LYS A 120 9.84 -44.93 21.82
C LYS A 120 8.51 -44.85 21.08
N GLU A 121 7.64 -45.85 21.24
CA GLU A 121 6.30 -45.85 20.66
C GLU A 121 5.44 -44.71 21.23
N SER A 122 5.55 -44.44 22.53
CA SER A 122 4.84 -43.34 23.19
C SER A 122 5.34 -41.95 22.75
N LEU A 123 6.64 -41.81 22.51
CA LEU A 123 7.27 -40.57 22.02
C LEU A 123 7.01 -40.30 20.53
N ALA A 124 6.56 -41.30 19.76
CA ALA A 124 6.26 -41.19 18.34
C ALA A 124 4.83 -40.71 18.03
N SER A 125 3.98 -40.48 19.04
CA SER A 125 2.62 -39.97 18.87
C SER A 125 2.61 -38.57 18.24
N GLU A 126 1.76 -38.34 17.22
CA GLU A 126 1.58 -37.02 16.58
C GLU A 126 1.07 -35.93 17.55
N PHE A 127 0.41 -36.34 18.64
CA PHE A 127 -0.09 -35.43 19.67
C PHE A 127 0.28 -35.95 21.06
N ILE A 128 1.16 -35.23 21.75
CA ILE A 128 1.55 -35.49 23.15
C ILE A 128 1.16 -34.27 23.98
N SER A 129 0.32 -34.46 25.01
CA SER A 129 -0.06 -33.37 25.91
C SER A 129 1.09 -32.98 26.84
N GLU A 130 1.08 -31.77 27.40
CA GLU A 130 2.11 -31.33 28.36
C GLU A 130 2.14 -32.20 29.63
N ALA A 131 0.99 -32.70 30.07
CA ALA A 131 0.89 -33.63 31.18
C ALA A 131 1.52 -35.00 30.84
N ASP A 132 1.28 -35.51 29.63
CA ASP A 132 1.87 -36.76 29.16
C ASP A 132 3.38 -36.61 28.92
N LEU A 133 3.84 -35.45 28.43
CA LEU A 133 5.26 -35.13 28.25
C LEU A 133 6.01 -35.14 29.58
N LYS A 134 5.42 -34.55 30.64
CA LYS A 134 6.00 -34.57 31.99
C LYS A 134 6.03 -35.98 32.59
N LYS A 135 4.99 -36.79 32.30
CA LYS A 135 4.95 -38.20 32.70
C LYS A 135 6.03 -39.00 31.97
N LEU A 136 6.15 -38.86 30.65
CA LEU A 136 7.20 -39.48 29.84
C LEU A 136 8.59 -39.10 30.33
N ALA A 137 8.83 -37.83 30.66
CA ALA A 137 10.08 -37.41 31.27
C ALA A 137 10.39 -38.13 32.59
N THR A 138 9.36 -38.36 33.42
CA THR A 138 9.49 -39.10 34.69
C THR A 138 9.75 -40.60 34.45
N ASP A 139 9.09 -41.19 33.45
CA ASP A 139 9.27 -42.59 33.08
C ASP A 139 10.67 -42.83 32.48
N VAL A 140 11.16 -41.91 31.64
CA VAL A 140 12.53 -41.91 31.10
C VAL A 140 13.55 -41.78 32.24
N GLU A 141 13.34 -40.89 33.20
CA GLU A 141 14.23 -40.73 34.35
C GLU A 141 14.26 -41.99 35.23
N THR A 142 13.08 -42.54 35.52
CA THR A 142 12.95 -43.78 36.31
C THR A 142 13.63 -44.96 35.61
N LEU A 143 13.49 -45.04 34.28
CA LEU A 143 14.15 -46.08 33.49
C LEU A 143 15.66 -45.85 33.42
N SER A 144 16.10 -44.59 33.34
CA SER A 144 17.52 -44.20 33.39
C SER A 144 18.19 -44.67 34.68
N VAL A 145 17.56 -44.47 35.83
CA VAL A 145 18.05 -44.97 37.12
C VAL A 145 18.14 -46.51 37.14
N LYS A 146 17.15 -47.20 36.57
CA LYS A 146 17.18 -48.68 36.48
C LYS A 146 18.29 -49.18 35.56
N VAL A 147 18.47 -48.53 34.42
CA VAL A 147 19.55 -48.82 33.46
C VAL A 147 20.91 -48.62 34.14
N MET A 148 21.13 -47.50 34.83
CA MET A 148 22.37 -47.22 35.57
C MET A 148 22.68 -48.31 36.61
N ALA A 149 21.67 -48.75 37.37
CA ALA A 149 21.85 -49.82 38.37
C ALA A 149 22.22 -51.18 37.76
N LEU A 150 21.74 -51.47 36.55
CA LEU A 150 22.00 -52.74 35.83
C LEU A 150 23.36 -52.77 35.14
N ILE A 151 23.76 -51.66 34.54
CA ILE A 151 24.99 -51.58 33.73
C ILE A 151 26.21 -51.33 34.63
N GLY A 152 26.04 -50.62 35.75
CA GLY A 152 27.09 -50.33 36.73
C GLY A 152 27.95 -49.12 36.39
N HIS A 153 28.83 -48.75 37.33
CA HIS A 153 29.63 -47.52 37.30
C HIS A 153 31.08 -47.73 36.82
N ARG A 154 31.45 -48.97 36.46
CA ARG A 154 32.83 -49.32 36.15
C ARG A 154 33.14 -49.06 34.68
N LEU A 155 34.12 -48.20 34.41
CA LEU A 155 34.67 -47.99 33.07
C LEU A 155 35.29 -49.28 32.53
N THR A 156 34.93 -49.65 31.29
CA THR A 156 35.42 -50.85 30.60
C THR A 156 36.17 -50.55 29.31
N SER A 157 35.83 -49.47 28.60
CA SER A 157 36.55 -49.05 27.39
C SER A 157 36.53 -47.55 27.17
N LEU A 158 37.54 -47.07 26.43
CA LEU A 158 37.68 -45.68 25.99
C LEU A 158 38.01 -45.65 24.51
N THR A 159 37.30 -44.82 23.75
CA THR A 159 37.55 -44.64 22.31
C THR A 159 37.63 -43.16 22.00
N LEU A 160 38.70 -42.72 21.33
CA LEU A 160 38.84 -41.32 20.92
C LEU A 160 37.66 -40.89 20.05
N ILE A 161 37.18 -39.66 20.24
CA ILE A 161 36.28 -38.96 19.31
C ILE A 161 37.15 -38.01 18.49
N PRO A 162 37.64 -38.44 17.30
CA PRO A 162 38.58 -37.62 16.53
C PRO A 162 37.88 -36.45 15.84
N THR A 163 38.53 -35.28 15.86
CA THR A 163 38.16 -34.14 15.01
C THR A 163 38.72 -34.27 13.60
N THR A 164 39.86 -34.96 13.46
CA THR A 164 40.54 -35.19 12.18
C THR A 164 41.17 -36.57 12.11
N HIS A 165 41.44 -37.02 10.88
CA HIS A 165 42.19 -38.23 10.61
C HIS A 165 43.36 -37.86 9.70
N ILE A 166 44.60 -38.15 10.13
CA ILE A 166 45.78 -37.92 9.31
C ILE A 166 46.30 -39.26 8.80
N ASN A 167 46.33 -39.42 7.48
CA ASN A 167 46.66 -40.69 6.81
C ASN A 167 45.85 -41.89 7.34
N GLY A 168 44.60 -41.66 7.72
CA GLY A 168 43.70 -42.69 8.25
C GLY A 168 43.82 -42.98 9.74
N ILE A 169 44.71 -42.29 10.47
CA ILE A 169 44.87 -42.44 11.92
C ILE A 169 44.11 -41.30 12.63
N PRO A 170 43.20 -41.61 13.59
CA PRO A 170 42.57 -40.61 14.46
C PRO A 170 43.60 -39.73 15.18
N SER A 171 43.39 -38.40 15.17
CA SER A 171 44.34 -37.44 15.77
C SER A 171 43.76 -36.60 16.92
N ILE A 172 44.63 -36.35 17.91
CA ILE A 172 44.52 -35.36 18.97
C ILE A 172 45.23 -34.09 18.50
N GLU A 173 44.51 -32.98 18.39
CA GLU A 173 45.04 -31.76 17.77
C GLU A 173 45.53 -30.75 18.80
N LEU A 174 46.67 -30.13 18.55
CA LEU A 174 47.20 -29.02 19.34
C LEU A 174 47.40 -27.82 18.43
N LEU A 175 46.94 -26.65 18.86
CA LEU A 175 47.24 -25.39 18.17
C LEU A 175 48.31 -24.61 18.96
N THR A 176 49.40 -24.25 18.29
CA THR A 176 50.48 -23.45 18.85
C THR A 176 50.62 -22.16 18.06
N LEU A 177 50.39 -21.03 18.73
CA LEU A 177 50.61 -19.71 18.14
C LEU A 177 52.11 -19.42 18.11
N THR A 178 52.62 -18.94 16.99
CA THR A 178 53.99 -18.49 16.85
C THR A 178 54.02 -17.06 16.36
N TYR A 179 54.79 -16.23 17.06
CA TYR A 179 54.96 -14.83 16.70
C TYR A 179 56.39 -14.39 16.99
N THR A 180 56.85 -13.37 16.27
CA THR A 180 58.09 -12.68 16.65
C THR A 180 57.71 -11.41 17.41
N PRO A 181 58.27 -11.14 18.61
CA PRO A 181 58.01 -9.90 19.32
C PRO A 181 58.17 -8.69 18.40
N GLN A 182 57.17 -7.83 18.39
CA GLN A 182 57.15 -6.63 17.58
C GLN A 182 57.43 -5.40 18.43
N VAL A 183 57.93 -4.34 17.79
CA VAL A 183 58.01 -2.98 18.32
C VAL A 183 57.40 -2.01 17.34
N PHE A 184 56.93 -0.88 17.83
CA PHE A 184 56.49 0.22 16.98
C PHE A 184 57.59 0.58 15.99
N ALA A 185 57.20 0.72 14.73
CA ALA A 185 58.08 1.19 13.69
C ALA A 185 57.54 2.52 13.18
N ALA A 186 58.24 3.61 13.52
CA ALA A 186 57.97 4.89 12.87
C ALA A 186 58.37 4.76 11.40
N LYS A 187 57.40 4.88 10.50
CA LYS A 187 57.65 4.80 9.06
C LYS A 187 57.51 6.17 8.42
N ASN A 188 58.39 6.50 7.48
CA ASN A 188 58.22 7.68 6.63
C ASN A 188 57.59 7.29 5.30
N TYR A 189 56.81 8.20 4.72
CA TYR A 189 56.16 7.99 3.43
C TYR A 189 57.13 7.64 2.29
N ALA A 190 58.37 8.14 2.34
CA ALA A 190 59.43 7.82 1.37
C ALA A 190 59.93 6.37 1.48
N ASP A 191 59.70 5.69 2.60
CA ASP A 191 60.13 4.32 2.87
C ASP A 191 59.07 3.28 2.44
N HIS A 192 57.96 3.72 1.83
CA HIS A 192 56.72 2.95 1.65
C HIS A 192 56.35 2.64 0.17
N GLU A 193 57.36 2.45 -0.68
CA GLU A 193 57.31 2.30 -2.15
C GLU A 193 57.22 3.60 -2.97
N ALA A 194 57.73 3.51 -4.20
CA ALA A 194 58.01 4.61 -5.12
C ALA A 194 56.77 5.38 -5.63
N ASP A 195 55.55 4.92 -5.32
CA ASP A 195 54.30 5.53 -5.78
C ASP A 195 53.31 5.82 -4.63
N PRO A 196 53.35 7.04 -4.08
CA PRO A 196 52.36 7.64 -3.17
C PRO A 196 50.88 7.36 -3.46
N SER A 197 50.49 7.19 -4.73
CA SER A 197 49.08 7.10 -5.15
C SER A 197 48.41 5.77 -4.80
N LYS A 198 49.17 4.74 -4.44
CA LYS A 198 48.64 3.40 -4.08
C LYS A 198 48.32 3.23 -2.59
N HIS A 199 48.51 4.28 -1.78
CA HIS A 199 48.37 4.26 -0.31
C HIS A 199 46.95 4.48 0.21
N THR A 200 45.99 4.85 -0.64
CA THR A 200 44.58 5.01 -0.25
C THR A 200 43.83 3.68 -0.21
N ASP A 201 44.40 2.63 -0.81
CA ASP A 201 43.66 1.42 -1.18
C ASP A 201 44.21 0.15 -0.47
N ARG A 202 45.24 0.27 0.38
CA ARG A 202 45.96 -0.88 0.98
C ARG A 202 46.45 -0.61 2.44
N PRO A 203 45.85 -1.22 3.47
CA PRO A 203 46.38 -1.25 4.85
C PRO A 203 47.84 -1.74 5.00
N VAL A 204 48.69 -1.02 5.75
CA VAL A 204 50.10 -1.41 6.03
C VAL A 204 50.34 -1.68 7.53
N LEU A 205 51.53 -2.19 7.90
CA LEU A 205 51.93 -2.48 9.28
C LEU A 205 52.74 -1.32 9.90
N ASP A 206 52.31 -0.83 11.07
CA ASP A 206 53.02 0.17 11.90
C ASP A 206 53.94 -0.40 12.97
N HIS A 207 54.29 -1.67 12.80
CA HIS A 207 55.16 -2.39 13.70
C HIS A 207 56.11 -3.27 12.89
N THR A 208 57.28 -3.54 13.47
CA THR A 208 58.28 -4.45 12.88
C THR A 208 58.82 -5.37 13.95
N ALA A 209 59.35 -6.51 13.53
CA ALA A 209 60.00 -7.45 14.42
C ALA A 209 61.14 -6.76 15.20
N VAL A 210 61.23 -7.04 16.49
CA VAL A 210 62.35 -6.62 17.32
C VAL A 210 63.64 -7.22 16.74
N LYS A 211 64.62 -6.37 16.45
CA LYS A 211 65.88 -6.81 15.84
C LYS A 211 66.57 -7.87 16.70
N GLY A 212 66.78 -9.05 16.13
CA GLY A 212 67.43 -10.18 16.81
C GLY A 212 66.53 -10.96 17.78
N ALA A 213 65.25 -10.62 17.89
CA ALA A 213 64.31 -11.42 18.67
C ALA A 213 64.06 -12.77 17.99
N LYS A 214 63.97 -13.82 18.80
CA LYS A 214 63.56 -15.15 18.35
C LYS A 214 62.04 -15.23 18.30
N ALA A 215 61.52 -16.07 17.42
CA ALA A 215 60.10 -16.43 17.45
C ALA A 215 59.78 -17.08 18.80
N LEU A 216 58.67 -16.66 19.39
CA LEU A 216 58.10 -17.24 20.60
C LEU A 216 56.89 -18.07 20.22
N SER A 217 56.65 -19.13 20.99
CA SER A 217 55.52 -20.02 20.79
C SER A 217 54.65 -20.02 22.04
N ILE A 218 53.34 -19.92 21.83
CA ILE A 218 52.31 -19.95 22.86
C ILE A 218 51.42 -21.15 22.60
N SER A 219 51.17 -21.96 23.62
CA SER A 219 50.15 -23.01 23.60
C SER A 219 49.25 -22.79 24.80
N THR A 220 47.94 -22.91 24.61
CA THR A 220 46.96 -22.78 25.69
C THR A 220 47.09 -23.94 26.68
N GLU A 221 46.74 -23.69 27.94
CA GLU A 221 46.61 -24.75 28.95
C GLU A 221 45.25 -25.46 28.90
N LYS A 222 44.35 -25.02 28.01
CA LYS A 222 42.96 -25.47 27.93
C LYS A 222 42.64 -26.14 26.60
N ASN A 223 43.56 -26.95 26.05
CA ASN A 223 43.22 -27.75 24.88
C ASN A 223 42.23 -28.85 25.30
N GLU A 224 41.33 -29.26 24.42
CA GLU A 224 40.28 -30.23 24.74
C GLU A 224 40.31 -31.41 23.77
N VAL A 225 40.14 -32.62 24.30
CA VAL A 225 39.97 -33.84 23.51
C VAL A 225 38.92 -34.72 24.17
N SER A 226 38.06 -35.34 23.37
CA SER A 226 36.90 -36.09 23.85
C SER A 226 37.04 -37.58 23.58
N TYR A 227 36.58 -38.41 24.51
CA TYR A 227 36.57 -39.87 24.41
C TYR A 227 35.17 -40.41 24.69
N LYS A 228 34.66 -41.30 23.83
CA LYS A 228 33.50 -42.11 24.15
C LYS A 228 33.90 -43.11 25.22
N ILE A 229 33.08 -43.23 26.25
CA ILE A 229 33.31 -44.16 27.36
C ILE A 229 32.26 -45.28 27.32
N SER A 230 32.66 -46.49 27.73
CA SER A 230 31.69 -47.56 27.99
C SER A 230 31.84 -48.09 29.42
N PRO A 231 30.74 -48.37 30.12
CA PRO A 231 29.37 -48.09 29.67
C PRO A 231 29.10 -46.58 29.55
N SER A 232 28.40 -46.21 28.48
CA SER A 232 28.12 -44.80 28.13
C SER A 232 27.12 -44.14 29.08
N ILE A 233 26.38 -44.93 29.84
CA ILE A 233 25.53 -44.50 30.94
C ILE A 233 26.00 -45.21 32.20
N GLY A 234 26.25 -44.45 33.26
CA GLY A 234 26.62 -44.97 34.58
C GLY A 234 28.00 -44.51 35.05
N VAL A 235 29.01 -44.43 34.18
CA VAL A 235 30.33 -43.91 34.57
C VAL A 235 30.26 -42.40 34.77
N MET A 236 30.57 -41.93 35.98
CA MET A 236 30.63 -40.52 36.36
C MET A 236 32.07 -40.06 36.58
N LYS A 237 32.30 -38.75 36.77
CA LYS A 237 33.64 -38.17 36.97
C LYS A 237 34.36 -38.81 38.17
N GLU A 238 33.61 -39.10 39.25
CA GLU A 238 34.07 -39.72 40.49
C GLU A 238 34.31 -41.24 40.40
N ASP A 239 33.94 -41.90 39.29
CA ASP A 239 34.14 -43.34 39.08
C ASP A 239 35.53 -43.70 38.54
N VAL A 240 36.31 -42.68 38.18
CA VAL A 240 37.68 -42.75 37.70
C VAL A 240 38.53 -41.69 38.41
N LYS A 241 39.86 -41.82 38.36
CA LYS A 241 40.81 -40.79 38.83
C LYS A 241 41.29 -39.95 37.62
N LEU A 242 42.05 -38.88 37.89
CA LEU A 242 42.64 -38.00 36.85
C LEU A 242 43.36 -38.84 35.78
N PRO A 243 42.91 -38.81 34.51
CA PRO A 243 43.57 -39.53 33.43
C PRO A 243 44.98 -39.01 33.14
N MET A 244 45.77 -39.80 32.42
CA MET A 244 47.08 -39.37 31.92
C MET A 244 47.33 -39.90 30.51
N PHE A 245 48.12 -39.16 29.71
CA PHE A 245 48.57 -39.66 28.42
C PHE A 245 49.80 -40.56 28.57
N GLU A 246 49.73 -41.76 28.01
CA GLU A 246 50.89 -42.58 27.67
C GLU A 246 51.30 -42.31 26.23
N CYS A 247 52.51 -41.79 26.03
CA CYS A 247 52.96 -41.35 24.72
C CYS A 247 54.22 -42.09 24.24
N PHE A 248 54.33 -42.26 22.92
CA PHE A 248 55.55 -42.71 22.25
C PHE A 248 55.67 -42.09 20.86
N THR A 249 56.85 -42.15 20.27
CA THR A 249 57.08 -41.71 18.87
C THR A 249 56.95 -42.91 17.93
N SER A 250 56.15 -42.79 16.88
CA SER A 250 55.89 -43.82 15.88
C SER A 250 56.39 -43.41 14.50
N GLN A 251 56.48 -44.39 13.59
CA GLN A 251 56.68 -44.16 12.15
C GLN A 251 55.70 -45.01 11.36
N ASN A 252 55.24 -44.50 10.22
CA ASN A 252 54.23 -45.14 9.36
C ASN A 252 54.64 -46.51 8.74
N VAL A 253 55.87 -46.98 8.95
CA VAL A 253 56.40 -48.25 8.43
C VAL A 253 56.85 -49.25 9.50
N THR A 254 56.57 -48.99 10.78
CA THR A 254 57.08 -49.79 11.91
C THR A 254 56.25 -51.06 12.15
N LYS A 255 56.89 -52.24 12.23
CA LYS A 255 56.26 -53.55 12.53
C LYS A 255 56.56 -54.11 13.94
N ALA A 256 57.39 -53.43 14.74
CA ALA A 256 57.82 -53.87 16.06
C ALA A 256 57.12 -53.09 17.19
N ALA A 257 56.88 -53.74 18.34
CA ALA A 257 56.31 -53.10 19.52
C ALA A 257 57.28 -52.01 20.06
N PRO A 258 56.84 -50.76 20.19
CA PRO A 258 57.71 -49.66 20.62
C PRO A 258 57.94 -49.66 22.13
N GLU A 259 59.09 -49.13 22.58
CA GLU A 259 59.29 -48.78 23.99
C GLU A 259 58.43 -47.56 24.34
N LEU A 260 57.55 -47.71 25.34
CA LEU A 260 56.78 -46.61 25.91
C LEU A 260 57.72 -45.64 26.64
N SER A 261 57.56 -44.34 26.40
CA SER A 261 58.53 -43.34 26.87
C SER A 261 58.10 -42.65 28.17
N GLN A 262 59.09 -42.32 29.03
CA GLN A 262 58.91 -41.39 30.18
C GLN A 262 58.68 -39.93 29.73
N ASN A 263 58.86 -39.66 28.44
CA ASN A 263 58.78 -38.37 27.79
C ASN A 263 57.32 -38.06 27.44
N LYS A 264 56.58 -37.44 28.36
CA LYS A 264 55.14 -37.12 28.22
C LYS A 264 54.95 -35.71 27.60
N PRO A 265 54.82 -35.55 26.27
CA PRO A 265 54.69 -34.23 25.64
C PRO A 265 53.38 -33.51 25.99
N LEU A 266 52.36 -34.24 26.43
CA LEU A 266 51.06 -33.73 26.87
C LEU A 266 50.85 -34.04 28.35
N GLU A 267 50.19 -33.13 29.04
CA GLU A 267 49.80 -33.26 30.44
C GLU A 267 48.30 -32.96 30.56
N VAL A 268 47.58 -33.82 31.29
CA VAL A 268 46.16 -33.62 31.59
C VAL A 268 46.04 -32.59 32.72
N VAL A 269 45.20 -31.58 32.51
CA VAL A 269 44.94 -30.51 33.47
C VAL A 269 43.70 -30.82 34.31
N ASP A 270 42.60 -31.19 33.65
CA ASP A 270 41.35 -31.63 34.27
C ASP A 270 40.58 -32.52 33.27
N TYR A 271 39.48 -33.10 33.69
CA TYR A 271 38.57 -33.85 32.83
C TYR A 271 37.13 -33.69 33.32
N ASP A 272 36.17 -33.87 32.43
CA ASP A 272 34.76 -33.95 32.78
C ASP A 272 34.13 -35.18 32.13
N VAL A 273 33.09 -35.72 32.76
CA VAL A 273 32.34 -36.88 32.23
C VAL A 273 30.87 -36.51 32.18
N LYS A 274 30.34 -36.36 30.97
CA LYS A 274 28.93 -36.03 30.71
C LYS A 274 28.43 -36.77 29.48
N ASP A 275 27.20 -37.27 29.54
CA ASP A 275 26.50 -37.91 28.41
C ASP A 275 27.30 -39.03 27.71
N GLY A 276 28.03 -39.84 28.49
CA GLY A 276 28.85 -40.94 27.95
C GLY A 276 30.11 -40.51 27.22
N VAL A 277 30.52 -39.25 27.38
CA VAL A 277 31.75 -38.68 26.84
C VAL A 277 32.62 -38.13 27.96
N MET A 278 33.89 -38.50 27.92
CA MET A 278 34.93 -37.91 28.76
C MET A 278 35.67 -36.84 27.97
N THR A 279 35.53 -35.58 28.37
CA THR A 279 36.29 -34.45 27.82
C THR A 279 37.50 -34.20 28.69
N VAL A 280 38.69 -34.33 28.12
CA VAL A 280 39.97 -34.14 28.80
C VAL A 280 40.53 -32.78 28.42
N LEU A 281 40.74 -31.91 29.41
CA LEU A 281 41.54 -30.70 29.24
C LEU A 281 43.01 -31.03 29.40
N TYR A 282 43.83 -30.61 28.44
CA TYR A 282 45.25 -30.88 28.44
C TYR A 282 46.07 -29.69 27.94
N LYS A 283 47.35 -29.74 28.30
CA LYS A 283 48.34 -28.75 27.92
C LYS A 283 49.60 -29.42 27.42
N LYS A 284 50.41 -28.64 26.72
CA LYS A 284 51.78 -29.05 26.41
C LYS A 284 52.58 -29.12 27.70
N ASN A 285 53.29 -30.23 27.91
CA ASN A 285 54.17 -30.36 29.07
C ASN A 285 55.24 -29.26 29.04
N ALA A 286 55.62 -28.74 30.20
CA ALA A 286 56.56 -27.62 30.34
C ALA A 286 57.89 -27.85 29.59
N ASP A 287 58.41 -29.08 29.56
CA ASP A 287 59.67 -29.42 28.88
C ASP A 287 59.57 -29.36 27.34
N TYR A 288 58.34 -29.31 26.82
CA TYR A 288 58.00 -29.27 25.39
C TYR A 288 57.45 -27.92 24.94
N VAL A 289 57.25 -26.96 25.85
CA VAL A 289 56.91 -25.58 25.48
C VAL A 289 58.06 -24.99 24.66
N GLY A 290 57.75 -24.47 23.47
CA GLY A 290 58.73 -23.97 22.50
C GLY A 290 59.45 -25.04 21.66
N LYS A 291 59.15 -26.33 21.85
CA LYS A 291 59.63 -27.43 20.98
C LYS A 291 58.45 -27.98 20.18
N SER A 292 58.61 -28.22 18.88
CA SER A 292 57.53 -28.85 18.11
C SER A 292 57.38 -30.33 18.50
N ILE A 293 56.15 -30.76 18.74
CA ILE A 293 55.72 -32.16 18.86
C ILE A 293 54.93 -32.60 17.62
N GLY A 294 55.01 -31.81 16.53
CA GLY A 294 54.39 -32.11 15.25
C GLY A 294 55.10 -33.19 14.47
N THR A 295 54.54 -33.50 13.30
CA THR A 295 55.04 -34.57 12.43
C THR A 295 56.30 -34.14 11.68
N THR A 296 57.25 -35.06 11.51
CA THR A 296 58.46 -34.87 10.71
C THR A 296 58.52 -35.89 9.57
N GLY A 297 58.98 -35.46 8.39
CA GLY A 297 58.94 -36.29 7.17
C GLY A 297 57.58 -36.25 6.47
N SER A 298 57.34 -37.16 5.52
CA SER A 298 56.09 -37.21 4.76
C SER A 298 55.76 -38.63 4.32
N ALA A 299 54.53 -39.08 4.60
CA ALA A 299 54.02 -40.37 4.14
C ALA A 299 53.97 -40.48 2.60
N HIS A 300 53.84 -39.34 1.91
CA HIS A 300 53.70 -39.26 0.45
C HIS A 300 54.91 -38.66 -0.25
N GLY A 301 55.98 -38.32 0.49
CA GLY A 301 57.22 -37.75 -0.05
C GLY A 301 58.22 -38.79 -0.57
N GLU A 302 59.34 -38.33 -1.12
CA GLU A 302 60.48 -39.19 -1.47
C GLU A 302 61.03 -39.86 -0.20
N GLY A 303 60.82 -41.17 -0.08
CA GLY A 303 61.17 -41.97 1.10
C GLY A 303 59.97 -42.53 1.86
N LYS A 304 58.74 -41.99 1.65
CA LYS A 304 57.47 -42.47 2.23
C LYS A 304 57.53 -42.73 3.75
N LEU A 305 58.31 -41.93 4.46
CA LEU A 305 58.57 -42.08 5.89
C LEU A 305 58.15 -40.82 6.62
N GLU A 306 57.19 -40.95 7.53
CA GLU A 306 56.80 -39.92 8.49
C GLU A 306 57.00 -40.42 9.92
N LYS A 307 57.42 -39.52 10.82
CA LYS A 307 57.51 -39.77 12.26
C LYS A 307 56.58 -38.81 12.99
N PHE A 308 55.79 -39.33 13.92
CA PHE A 308 54.78 -38.59 14.67
C PHE A 308 54.64 -39.14 16.09
N TRP A 309 54.06 -38.35 16.98
CA TRP A 309 53.74 -38.80 18.33
C TRP A 309 52.41 -39.55 18.35
N MET A 310 52.32 -40.57 19.19
CA MET A 310 51.08 -41.25 19.51
C MET A 310 50.81 -41.15 21.01
N ALA A 311 49.54 -41.06 21.38
CA ALA A 311 49.08 -41.01 22.76
C ALA A 311 47.89 -41.94 22.97
N SER A 312 47.91 -42.67 24.08
CA SER A 312 46.76 -43.37 24.64
C SER A 312 46.38 -42.66 25.94
N LEU A 313 45.11 -42.30 26.07
CA LEU A 313 44.56 -41.90 27.36
C LEU A 313 44.47 -43.11 28.27
N LYS A 314 45.23 -43.08 29.36
CA LYS A 314 45.24 -44.05 30.44
C LYS A 314 44.44 -43.50 31.62
N THR A 315 43.33 -44.15 31.91
CA THR A 315 42.37 -43.70 32.91
C THR A 315 42.31 -44.69 34.08
N PRO A 316 42.75 -44.29 35.28
CA PRO A 316 42.67 -45.15 36.46
C PRO A 316 41.22 -45.28 36.95
N ILE A 317 40.79 -46.50 37.28
CA ILE A 317 39.48 -46.77 37.88
C ILE A 317 39.50 -46.31 39.35
N ALA A 318 38.42 -45.69 39.83
CA ALA A 318 38.30 -45.31 41.23
C ALA A 318 38.19 -46.54 42.15
N ASP A 319 38.74 -46.45 43.37
CA ASP A 319 38.85 -47.59 44.29
C ASP A 319 37.49 -48.24 44.62
N LYS A 320 36.40 -47.45 44.61
CA LYS A 320 35.02 -47.94 44.83
C LYS A 320 34.53 -48.92 43.76
N ASN A 321 35.11 -48.90 42.57
CA ASN A 321 34.69 -49.70 41.42
C ASN A 321 35.64 -50.87 41.12
N LEU A 322 36.63 -51.13 42.00
CA LEU A 322 37.53 -52.28 41.90
C LEU A 322 36.83 -53.57 42.36
N THR A 323 37.15 -54.69 41.71
CA THR A 323 36.74 -56.03 42.17
C THR A 323 37.54 -56.44 43.39
N ASP A 324 37.07 -57.43 44.15
CA ASP A 324 37.74 -57.86 45.38
C ASP A 324 39.13 -58.44 45.11
N ALA A 325 39.30 -59.17 44.00
CA ALA A 325 40.61 -59.66 43.54
C ALA A 325 41.59 -58.52 43.20
N GLU A 326 41.10 -57.41 42.63
CA GLU A 326 41.93 -56.25 42.30
C GLU A 326 42.31 -55.44 43.53
N LYS A 327 41.40 -55.33 44.51
CA LYS A 327 41.70 -54.72 45.81
C LYS A 327 42.79 -55.51 46.55
N GLU A 328 42.72 -56.84 46.52
CA GLU A 328 43.75 -57.72 47.10
C GLU A 328 45.11 -57.61 46.37
N ALA A 329 45.10 -57.40 45.05
CA ALA A 329 46.32 -57.25 44.26
C ALA A 329 47.08 -55.92 44.53
N GLY A 330 46.41 -54.90 45.10
CA GLY A 330 47.04 -53.66 45.56
C GLY A 330 47.66 -52.79 44.46
N LYS A 331 47.23 -52.91 43.21
CA LYS A 331 47.71 -52.13 42.05
C LYS A 331 46.57 -51.33 41.44
N ASP A 332 46.86 -50.11 40.97
CA ASP A 332 45.89 -49.32 40.19
C ASP A 332 45.49 -50.09 38.92
N VAL A 333 44.19 -50.14 38.67
CA VAL A 333 43.60 -50.75 37.46
C VAL A 333 43.26 -49.64 36.48
N PHE A 334 43.64 -49.83 35.22
CA PHE A 334 43.49 -48.80 34.19
C PHE A 334 42.65 -49.31 33.03
N VAL A 335 41.88 -48.40 32.43
CA VAL A 335 41.35 -48.55 31.08
C VAL A 335 42.12 -47.61 30.18
N ASN A 336 42.69 -48.17 29.12
CA ASN A 336 43.45 -47.42 28.14
C ASN A 336 42.62 -47.29 26.86
N SER A 337 42.66 -46.12 26.24
CA SER A 337 42.18 -45.93 24.87
C SER A 337 43.18 -46.49 23.86
N GLU A 338 42.74 -46.64 22.61
CA GLU A 338 43.66 -46.91 21.50
C GLU A 338 44.66 -45.76 21.31
N TYR A 339 45.86 -46.09 20.83
CA TYR A 339 46.86 -45.07 20.52
C TYR A 339 46.42 -44.23 19.33
N SER A 340 46.27 -42.94 19.57
CA SER A 340 45.89 -41.93 18.58
C SER A 340 47.08 -41.03 18.26
N ARG A 341 47.13 -40.47 17.05
CA ARG A 341 48.21 -39.55 16.64
C ARG A 341 48.07 -38.23 17.39
N ILE A 342 49.18 -37.58 17.75
CA ILE A 342 49.19 -36.17 18.16
C ILE A 342 49.60 -35.34 16.96
N GLU A 343 48.80 -34.35 16.59
CA GLU A 343 49.08 -33.42 15.50
C GLU A 343 49.13 -31.98 16.04
N GLU A 344 50.29 -31.33 15.93
CA GLU A 344 50.47 -29.93 16.31
C GLU A 344 50.46 -29.04 15.07
N SER A 345 49.52 -28.11 15.02
CA SER A 345 49.47 -27.04 14.02
C SER A 345 50.11 -25.77 14.57
N THR A 346 51.16 -25.30 13.90
CA THR A 346 51.76 -23.99 14.18
C THR A 346 51.03 -22.92 13.36
N VAL A 347 50.57 -21.85 14.01
CA VAL A 347 49.84 -20.75 13.36
C VAL A 347 50.32 -19.37 13.79
N TYR A 348 50.04 -18.35 12.99
CA TYR A 348 50.50 -16.98 13.20
C TYR A 348 49.32 -16.06 13.54
N PRO A 349 49.28 -15.41 14.72
CA PRO A 349 48.16 -14.58 15.13
C PRO A 349 48.26 -13.12 14.63
N TYR A 350 47.11 -12.52 14.30
CA TYR A 350 46.99 -11.13 13.86
C TYR A 350 45.78 -10.43 14.51
N LEU A 351 45.86 -9.10 14.67
CA LEU A 351 44.73 -8.26 15.10
C LEU A 351 43.80 -8.02 13.92
N ALA A 352 42.52 -8.34 14.07
CA ALA A 352 41.51 -8.23 13.02
C ALA A 352 40.24 -7.50 13.48
N ASN A 353 39.42 -7.11 12.51
CA ASN A 353 38.12 -6.48 12.71
C ASN A 353 37.07 -7.55 13.10
N LYS A 354 36.40 -7.36 14.24
CA LYS A 354 35.43 -8.32 14.79
C LYS A 354 34.18 -8.48 13.92
N LYS A 355 33.87 -7.50 13.06
CA LYS A 355 32.68 -7.53 12.19
C LYS A 355 32.87 -8.37 10.92
N ILE A 356 34.01 -9.05 10.78
CA ILE A 356 34.34 -9.90 9.64
C ILE A 356 33.80 -11.31 9.84
N ASP A 357 33.29 -11.91 8.78
CA ASP A 357 32.81 -13.29 8.79
C ASP A 357 33.93 -14.23 8.34
N PHE A 358 34.69 -14.76 9.31
CA PHE A 358 35.79 -15.70 9.07
C PHE A 358 35.36 -17.09 8.59
N THR A 359 34.06 -17.30 8.29
CA THR A 359 33.57 -18.54 7.67
C THR A 359 33.58 -18.49 6.13
N LYS A 360 33.81 -17.30 5.56
CA LYS A 360 33.90 -17.08 4.12
C LYS A 360 35.35 -17.12 3.65
N ASP A 361 35.56 -17.53 2.39
CA ASP A 361 36.87 -17.55 1.77
C ASP A 361 37.35 -16.13 1.42
N PHE A 362 38.61 -15.83 1.71
CA PHE A 362 39.29 -14.58 1.35
C PHE A 362 40.15 -14.81 0.10
N THR A 363 40.02 -13.95 -0.93
CA THR A 363 40.62 -14.18 -2.25
C THR A 363 41.69 -13.16 -2.66
N THR A 364 42.03 -12.22 -1.78
CA THR A 364 42.94 -11.08 -2.06
C THR A 364 44.21 -11.13 -1.20
N ASP A 365 45.18 -10.25 -1.49
CA ASP A 365 46.42 -10.12 -0.71
C ASP A 365 46.16 -9.57 0.70
N PHE A 366 47.00 -9.95 1.69
CA PHE A 366 46.87 -9.62 3.12
C PHE A 366 46.47 -8.17 3.45
N ALA A 367 47.03 -7.24 2.70
CA ALA A 367 46.86 -5.82 2.92
C ALA A 367 45.52 -5.30 2.40
N ASP A 368 44.87 -5.98 1.45
CA ASP A 368 43.76 -5.44 0.66
C ASP A 368 42.43 -6.15 0.94
N GLU A 369 42.44 -7.07 1.89
CA GLU A 369 41.28 -7.89 2.22
C GLU A 369 40.14 -7.07 2.79
N MET A 370 39.03 -7.05 2.05
CA MET A 370 37.78 -6.40 2.45
C MET A 370 36.61 -7.36 2.40
N GLN A 371 35.68 -7.17 3.33
CA GLN A 371 34.36 -7.79 3.32
C GLN A 371 33.31 -6.73 3.66
N ASP A 372 32.25 -6.63 2.84
CA ASP A 372 31.12 -5.72 3.07
C ASP A 372 31.55 -4.26 3.34
N GLY A 373 32.51 -3.78 2.53
CA GLY A 373 33.07 -2.42 2.62
C GLY A 373 34.03 -2.18 3.80
N LYS A 374 34.41 -3.22 4.56
CA LYS A 374 35.31 -3.11 5.72
C LYS A 374 36.57 -3.92 5.50
N TYR A 375 37.71 -3.40 5.94
CA TYR A 375 38.96 -4.15 5.92
C TYR A 375 39.02 -5.21 7.01
N VAL A 376 39.56 -6.38 6.67
CA VAL A 376 39.78 -7.49 7.61
C VAL A 376 40.75 -7.08 8.72
N HIS A 377 41.81 -6.38 8.32
CA HIS A 377 42.75 -5.73 9.21
C HIS A 377 42.61 -4.23 9.05
N TYR A 378 42.37 -3.54 10.17
CA TYR A 378 42.32 -2.07 10.21
C TYR A 378 43.57 -1.42 9.60
N HIS A 379 43.50 -0.13 9.30
CA HIS A 379 44.59 0.61 8.66
C HIS A 379 45.77 0.88 9.61
N ASP A 380 46.91 1.25 9.04
CA ASP A 380 47.99 1.93 9.75
C ASP A 380 47.62 3.40 10.07
N SER A 381 48.46 4.02 10.89
CA SER A 381 48.31 5.42 11.25
C SER A 381 48.46 6.35 10.04
N LEU A 382 49.41 6.13 9.14
CA LEU A 382 49.72 7.05 8.06
C LEU A 382 48.54 7.25 7.12
N CYS A 383 47.80 6.18 6.78
CA CYS A 383 46.57 6.24 5.99
C CYS A 383 45.51 7.10 6.70
N LEU A 384 45.26 6.87 7.99
CA LEU A 384 44.23 7.58 8.73
C LEU A 384 44.59 9.06 8.94
N TYR A 385 45.85 9.38 9.29
CA TYR A 385 46.30 10.78 9.47
C TYR A 385 46.28 11.59 8.15
N LYS A 386 46.32 10.93 6.99
CA LYS A 386 46.20 11.59 5.68
C LYS A 386 44.78 11.58 5.11
N SER A 387 43.88 10.78 5.68
CA SER A 387 42.48 10.74 5.26
C SER A 387 41.80 12.09 5.48
N GLY A 388 40.98 12.50 4.52
CA GLY A 388 40.14 13.68 4.65
C GLY A 388 39.01 13.49 5.68
N ASN A 389 38.24 14.55 5.86
CA ASN A 389 37.00 14.50 6.65
C ASN A 389 36.07 13.43 6.07
N GLU A 390 35.49 12.60 6.95
CA GLU A 390 34.58 11.50 6.64
C GLU A 390 35.14 10.37 5.76
N GLN A 391 36.44 10.39 5.48
CA GLN A 391 37.12 9.31 4.76
C GLN A 391 37.67 8.27 5.74
N LEU A 392 37.58 7.00 5.37
CA LEU A 392 38.09 5.86 6.14
C LEU A 392 37.58 5.82 7.60
N VAL A 393 36.34 6.25 7.83
CA VAL A 393 35.67 6.16 9.14
C VAL A 393 35.25 4.72 9.39
N ASP A 394 35.80 4.09 10.42
CA ASP A 394 35.48 2.70 10.79
C ASP A 394 34.18 2.60 11.60
N VAL A 395 33.91 3.59 12.45
CA VAL A 395 32.76 3.61 13.36
C VAL A 395 32.18 5.03 13.47
N LYS A 396 30.86 5.17 13.25
CA LYS A 396 30.08 6.35 13.64
C LYS A 396 29.45 6.08 15.02
N GLN A 397 29.71 6.95 16.00
CA GLN A 397 29.36 6.74 17.41
C GLN A 397 28.66 7.97 17.97
N SER A 398 27.55 7.80 18.70
CA SER A 398 26.87 8.92 19.39
C SER A 398 27.81 9.59 20.39
N TYR A 399 27.89 10.93 20.36
CA TYR A 399 28.79 11.69 21.25
C TYR A 399 28.48 11.47 22.74
N ASP A 400 27.21 11.27 23.08
CA ASP A 400 26.66 11.16 24.43
C ASP A 400 26.63 9.72 24.97
N SER A 401 27.28 8.79 24.28
CA SER A 401 27.34 7.38 24.68
C SER A 401 28.79 6.88 24.65
N PRO A 402 29.22 6.13 25.67
CA PRO A 402 30.55 5.51 25.66
C PRO A 402 30.60 4.35 24.64
N LEU A 403 31.79 4.07 24.13
CA LEU A 403 32.07 2.99 23.17
C LEU A 403 33.09 2.01 23.76
N ASP A 404 32.69 0.74 23.93
CA ASP A 404 33.61 -0.33 24.31
C ASP A 404 34.40 -0.81 23.09
N LEU A 405 35.70 -0.48 23.06
CA LEU A 405 36.60 -0.76 21.93
C LEU A 405 36.85 -2.26 21.72
N ARG A 406 36.63 -3.11 22.73
CA ARG A 406 36.77 -4.58 22.62
C ARG A 406 35.70 -5.19 21.72
N THR A 407 34.62 -4.47 21.49
CA THR A 407 33.56 -4.89 20.56
C THR A 407 33.96 -4.74 19.09
N LEU A 408 35.08 -4.05 18.82
CA LEU A 408 35.54 -3.76 17.46
C LEU A 408 36.65 -4.72 17.00
N VAL A 409 37.42 -5.31 17.92
CA VAL A 409 38.61 -6.11 17.60
C VAL A 409 38.44 -7.60 17.93
N THR A 410 39.13 -8.45 17.17
CA THR A 410 39.28 -9.89 17.43
C THR A 410 40.69 -10.34 16.99
N VAL A 411 41.02 -11.61 17.22
CA VAL A 411 42.27 -12.23 16.76
C VAL A 411 41.94 -13.23 15.65
N CYS A 412 42.63 -13.14 14.52
CA CYS A 412 42.63 -14.22 13.52
C CYS A 412 44.02 -14.87 13.45
N TYR A 413 44.09 -16.04 12.82
CA TYR A 413 45.36 -16.72 12.56
C TYR A 413 45.46 -17.35 11.17
N THR A 414 46.70 -17.61 10.74
CA THR A 414 47.06 -18.32 9.51
C THR A 414 48.03 -19.47 9.77
N TYR A 415 48.03 -20.49 8.92
CA TYR A 415 48.95 -21.64 9.05
C TYR A 415 50.35 -21.38 8.49
N THR A 416 50.51 -20.38 7.61
CA THR A 416 51.80 -19.93 7.11
C THR A 416 51.93 -18.43 7.35
N ASP A 417 53.13 -17.99 7.73
CA ASP A 417 53.43 -16.58 7.96
C ASP A 417 53.07 -15.76 6.70
N LYS A 418 52.19 -14.77 6.87
CA LYS A 418 51.74 -13.86 5.80
C LYS A 418 51.01 -14.56 4.63
N GLN A 419 50.40 -15.73 4.84
CA GLN A 419 49.62 -16.44 3.81
C GLN A 419 48.13 -16.55 4.19
N HIS A 420 47.26 -15.92 3.40
CA HIS A 420 45.90 -15.59 3.81
C HIS A 420 44.79 -16.50 3.29
N ALA A 421 45.11 -17.52 2.49
CA ALA A 421 44.15 -18.50 1.97
C ALA A 421 43.49 -19.38 3.06
N SER A 422 43.72 -19.13 4.35
CA SER A 422 43.31 -20.01 5.47
C SER A 422 42.94 -19.27 6.76
N HIS A 423 42.44 -18.03 6.66
CA HIS A 423 42.03 -17.22 7.81
C HIS A 423 41.01 -17.93 8.70
N LYS A 424 41.29 -17.98 10.00
CA LYS A 424 40.35 -18.46 11.01
C LYS A 424 40.33 -17.51 12.20
N GLU A 425 39.14 -17.26 12.72
CA GLU A 425 39.01 -16.54 13.98
C GLU A 425 39.52 -17.40 15.14
N LEU A 426 40.29 -16.79 16.05
CA LEU A 426 40.70 -17.37 17.32
C LEU A 426 39.80 -16.85 18.43
N THR A 427 38.57 -17.35 18.54
CA THR A 427 37.60 -16.85 19.52
C THR A 427 38.08 -16.97 20.97
N ASN A 428 38.91 -17.99 21.26
CA ASN A 428 39.50 -18.25 22.57
C ASN A 428 40.90 -17.64 22.76
N TYR A 429 41.24 -16.54 22.06
CA TYR A 429 42.56 -15.90 22.15
C TYR A 429 43.02 -15.58 23.59
N ALA A 430 42.07 -15.30 24.50
CA ALA A 430 42.36 -15.04 25.91
C ALA A 430 42.98 -16.26 26.63
N ASP A 431 42.63 -17.48 26.22
CA ASP A 431 43.22 -18.72 26.76
C ASP A 431 44.68 -18.90 26.37
N TYR A 432 45.12 -18.23 25.30
CA TYR A 432 46.51 -18.12 24.90
C TYR A 432 47.23 -16.94 25.59
N GLY A 433 46.59 -16.27 26.56
CA GLY A 433 47.17 -15.10 27.24
C GLY A 433 47.28 -13.86 26.34
N LEU A 434 46.51 -13.81 25.25
CA LEU A 434 46.46 -12.64 24.39
C LEU A 434 45.48 -11.60 24.93
N GLU A 435 45.88 -10.33 24.90
CA GLU A 435 45.02 -9.21 25.31
C GLU A 435 45.14 -8.02 24.34
N PHE A 436 44.09 -7.20 24.32
CA PHE A 436 44.10 -5.94 23.59
C PHE A 436 44.40 -4.78 24.53
N ARG A 437 45.21 -3.84 24.06
CA ARG A 437 45.45 -2.56 24.74
C ARG A 437 45.08 -1.43 23.80
N PHE A 438 44.37 -0.44 24.32
CA PHE A 438 43.93 0.72 23.55
C PHE A 438 44.57 2.00 24.06
N SER A 439 44.90 2.88 23.13
CA SER A 439 45.34 4.23 23.45
C SER A 439 44.84 5.19 22.39
N LEU A 440 44.53 6.41 22.78
CA LEU A 440 44.35 7.49 21.80
C LEU A 440 45.68 7.68 21.06
N ALA A 441 45.65 7.78 19.73
CA ALA A 441 46.87 7.95 18.96
C ALA A 441 47.58 9.27 19.37
N LYS A 442 48.91 9.22 19.48
CA LYS A 442 49.71 10.30 20.11
C LYS A 442 50.01 11.49 19.21
N ALA A 443 50.03 11.30 17.89
CA ALA A 443 50.33 12.39 16.97
C ALA A 443 49.11 13.29 16.81
N LYS A 444 49.31 14.57 16.51
CA LYS A 444 48.18 15.48 16.26
C LYS A 444 47.53 15.13 14.93
N TYR A 445 46.22 14.90 14.92
CA TYR A 445 45.48 14.64 13.68
C TYR A 445 44.82 15.94 13.22
N LEU A 446 45.51 16.69 12.36
CA LEU A 446 45.10 18.05 12.00
C LEU A 446 44.16 18.04 10.79
N GLN A 447 42.88 18.36 10.98
CA GLN A 447 41.90 18.46 9.90
C GLN A 447 41.48 19.92 9.60
N GLY A 448 41.09 20.15 8.35
CA GLY A 448 40.59 21.42 7.82
C GLY A 448 41.65 22.53 7.68
N ASP A 449 41.25 23.66 7.10
CA ASP A 449 42.14 24.81 6.85
C ASP A 449 42.73 25.40 8.15
N ARG A 450 41.98 25.27 9.25
CA ARG A 450 42.38 25.76 10.58
C ARG A 450 43.26 24.78 11.35
N LYS A 451 43.54 23.59 10.79
CA LYS A 451 44.41 22.56 11.38
C LYS A 451 43.98 22.20 12.81
N THR A 452 42.72 21.85 13.00
CA THR A 452 42.19 21.42 14.30
C THR A 452 42.67 20.01 14.62
N ASP A 453 43.18 19.78 15.83
CA ASP A 453 43.61 18.46 16.27
C ASP A 453 42.42 17.61 16.71
N GLU A 454 42.04 16.65 15.89
CA GLU A 454 40.93 15.73 16.09
C GLU A 454 41.16 14.77 17.27
N GLN A 455 42.43 14.52 17.65
CA GLN A 455 42.73 13.73 18.85
C GLN A 455 42.28 14.43 20.13
N ALA A 456 42.05 15.74 20.11
CA ALA A 456 41.54 16.45 21.28
C ALA A 456 40.07 16.15 21.59
N PHE A 457 39.39 15.32 20.79
CA PHE A 457 37.94 15.10 20.90
C PHE A 457 37.52 13.72 21.44
N GLY A 458 38.42 12.99 22.08
CA GLY A 458 38.08 11.72 22.72
C GLY A 458 39.05 11.34 23.83
N ARG A 459 38.56 10.60 24.82
CA ARG A 459 39.36 10.06 25.93
C ARG A 459 39.01 8.60 26.19
N ILE A 460 40.05 7.80 26.42
CA ILE A 460 39.89 6.43 26.95
C ILE A 460 39.82 6.51 28.47
N LEU A 461 38.80 5.88 29.05
CA LEU A 461 38.56 5.87 30.49
C LEU A 461 39.62 5.04 31.24
N SER A 462 39.58 5.09 32.56
CA SER A 462 40.52 4.40 33.45
C SER A 462 40.51 2.88 33.32
N ASP A 463 39.44 2.30 32.76
CA ASP A 463 39.35 0.88 32.44
C ASP A 463 40.25 0.45 31.25
N GLY A 464 40.75 1.41 30.46
CA GLY A 464 41.69 1.20 29.36
C GLY A 464 41.05 0.73 28.04
N TYR A 465 39.73 0.67 27.93
CA TYR A 465 39.04 0.21 26.71
C TYR A 465 37.73 0.92 26.39
N THR A 466 37.20 1.74 27.30
CA THR A 466 36.01 2.55 27.02
C THR A 466 36.42 3.91 26.47
N LEU A 467 36.03 4.20 25.23
CA LEU A 467 36.19 5.52 24.61
C LEU A 467 34.95 6.38 24.90
N LYS A 468 35.15 7.63 25.31
CA LYS A 468 34.09 8.64 25.35
C LYS A 468 34.48 9.91 24.59
N SER A 469 33.49 10.71 24.23
CA SER A 469 33.71 12.05 23.68
C SER A 469 34.22 12.99 24.78
N GLU A 470 35.18 13.84 24.42
CA GLU A 470 35.71 14.88 25.30
C GLU A 470 36.19 16.05 24.46
N VAL A 471 36.65 17.14 25.07
CA VAL A 471 37.20 18.28 24.33
C VAL A 471 38.40 18.86 25.05
N TYR A 472 39.55 18.85 24.37
CA TYR A 472 40.83 19.33 24.88
C TYR A 472 41.08 18.83 26.31
N ASP A 473 41.46 19.74 27.21
CA ASP A 473 41.79 19.45 28.59
C ASP A 473 40.61 19.78 29.55
N VAL A 474 39.37 19.79 29.05
CA VAL A 474 38.19 19.99 29.90
C VAL A 474 37.93 18.73 30.70
N GLU A 475 38.10 18.79 32.03
CA GLU A 475 37.81 17.68 32.94
C GLU A 475 36.30 17.42 32.99
N LEU A 476 35.83 16.46 32.20
CA LEU A 476 34.47 15.93 32.26
C LEU A 476 34.46 14.61 33.04
N GLY A 477 33.47 14.44 33.92
CA GLY A 477 33.23 13.17 34.62
C GLY A 477 33.08 11.98 33.66
N ASP A 478 33.25 10.76 34.12
CA ASP A 478 33.21 9.57 33.23
C ASP A 478 31.84 9.35 32.56
N THR A 479 30.77 9.97 33.08
CA THR A 479 29.41 9.97 32.51
C THR A 479 29.02 11.31 31.84
N GLU A 480 29.98 12.21 31.65
CA GLU A 480 29.79 13.51 31.00
C GLU A 480 30.49 13.53 29.64
N TYR A 481 29.84 14.15 28.65
CA TYR A 481 30.20 14.09 27.23
C TYR A 481 30.27 15.49 26.63
N SER A 482 31.10 15.67 25.60
CA SER A 482 31.25 16.95 24.93
C SER A 482 30.52 17.00 23.59
N LYS A 483 29.56 17.91 23.47
CA LYS A 483 28.87 18.19 22.19
C LYS A 483 29.80 18.78 21.12
N THR A 484 30.88 19.45 21.52
CA THR A 484 31.85 20.00 20.56
C THR A 484 32.62 18.92 19.80
N SER A 485 32.52 17.67 20.26
CA SER A 485 33.08 16.50 19.59
C SER A 485 32.23 16.05 18.41
N ILE A 486 30.96 16.45 18.28
CA ILE A 486 30.10 16.07 17.14
C ILE A 486 30.78 16.47 15.81
N GLY A 487 30.86 15.52 14.89
CA GLY A 487 31.54 15.65 13.60
C GLY A 487 33.06 15.45 13.66
N ARG A 488 33.65 15.27 14.86
CA ARG A 488 35.10 15.08 15.06
C ARG A 488 35.51 13.62 14.93
N GLU A 489 36.77 13.42 14.52
CA GLU A 489 37.24 12.13 14.02
C GLU A 489 38.48 11.57 14.75
N PRO A 490 38.44 11.28 16.06
CA PRO A 490 39.60 10.77 16.77
C PRO A 490 40.02 9.37 16.28
N ILE A 491 41.33 9.14 16.26
CA ILE A 491 41.97 7.89 15.88
C ILE A 491 42.44 7.15 17.14
N ILE A 492 42.03 5.89 17.26
CA ILE A 492 42.37 4.99 18.35
C ILE A 492 43.41 3.98 17.88
N ARG A 493 44.48 3.81 18.66
CA ARG A 493 45.45 2.74 18.46
C ARG A 493 45.05 1.51 19.24
N ALA A 494 44.90 0.40 18.53
CA ALA A 494 44.65 -0.93 19.10
C ALA A 494 45.90 -1.80 18.97
N GLU A 495 46.31 -2.42 20.07
CA GLU A 495 47.51 -3.24 20.17
C GLU A 495 47.14 -4.64 20.64
N LEU A 496 47.70 -5.66 20.00
CA LEU A 496 47.59 -7.06 20.44
C LEU A 496 48.88 -7.42 21.20
N TRP A 497 48.72 -7.94 22.42
CA TRP A 497 49.82 -8.28 23.31
C TRP A 497 49.74 -9.72 23.78
N ASP A 498 50.89 -10.37 23.92
CA ASP A 498 51.07 -11.51 24.79
C ASP A 498 51.29 -10.99 26.22
N LYS A 499 50.24 -11.12 27.04
CA LYS A 499 50.24 -10.66 28.42
C LYS A 499 51.25 -11.41 29.28
N ASN A 500 51.42 -12.70 29.02
CA ASN A 500 52.21 -13.59 29.87
C ASN A 500 53.71 -13.31 29.72
N ASN A 501 54.16 -13.03 28.48
CA ASN A 501 55.56 -12.71 28.21
C ASN A 501 55.83 -11.19 28.10
N GLY A 502 54.79 -10.35 28.12
CA GLY A 502 54.92 -8.90 28.04
C GLY A 502 55.43 -8.41 26.68
N ASN A 503 55.09 -9.08 25.58
CA ASN A 503 55.55 -8.75 24.23
C ASN A 503 54.38 -8.32 23.32
N MET A 504 54.60 -7.29 22.50
CA MET A 504 53.63 -6.83 21.51
C MET A 504 53.65 -7.73 20.27
N ILE A 505 52.47 -8.05 19.74
CA ILE A 505 52.28 -8.90 18.56
C ILE A 505 51.89 -8.08 17.33
N ALA A 506 50.99 -7.10 17.48
CA ALA A 506 50.52 -6.29 16.38
C ALA A 506 49.97 -4.94 16.85
N VAL A 507 49.90 -3.99 15.92
CA VAL A 507 49.35 -2.64 16.10
C VAL A 507 48.50 -2.29 14.88
N ARG A 508 47.33 -1.71 15.14
CA ARG A 508 46.42 -1.10 14.15
C ARG A 508 45.73 0.14 14.68
N TYR A 509 45.09 0.89 13.79
CA TYR A 509 44.39 2.12 14.13
C TYR A 509 42.95 2.12 13.63
N ILE A 510 42.04 2.65 14.45
CA ILE A 510 40.60 2.68 14.22
C ILE A 510 40.16 4.15 14.23
N LYS A 511 39.52 4.62 13.15
CA LYS A 511 38.99 5.98 13.07
C LYS A 511 37.52 6.02 13.51
N ILE A 512 37.23 6.83 14.51
CA ILE A 512 35.89 7.02 15.06
C ILE A 512 35.37 8.38 14.59
N ARG A 513 34.09 8.51 14.25
CA ARG A 513 33.42 9.80 14.05
C ARG A 513 32.30 9.95 15.08
N TRP A 514 32.31 11.03 15.85
CA TRP A 514 31.21 11.32 16.76
C TRP A 514 30.02 11.91 16.01
N THR A 515 28.82 11.42 16.28
CA THR A 515 27.56 11.91 15.69
C THR A 515 26.71 12.60 16.76
N GLY A 516 25.85 13.52 16.32
CA GLY A 516 24.90 14.21 17.20
C GLY A 516 23.63 13.40 17.47
N GLU A 517 22.49 14.09 17.56
CA GLU A 517 21.16 13.47 17.74
C GLU A 517 20.88 12.43 16.62
N LYS A 518 20.04 11.44 16.92
CA LYS A 518 19.64 10.39 15.96
C LYS A 518 18.62 10.91 14.95
N ASP A 519 18.44 10.18 13.85
CA ASP A 519 17.35 10.40 12.89
C ASP A 519 16.01 10.66 13.59
N GLN A 520 15.30 11.68 13.11
CA GLN A 520 14.08 12.18 13.75
C GLN A 520 12.90 12.04 12.80
N THR A 521 11.72 11.82 13.37
CA THR A 521 10.46 11.96 12.63
C THR A 521 9.65 13.05 13.33
N ILE A 522 9.34 14.12 12.60
CA ILE A 522 8.55 15.24 13.11
C ILE A 522 7.09 15.11 12.66
N ALA A 523 6.20 15.81 13.35
CA ALA A 523 4.76 15.68 13.16
C ALA A 523 4.33 15.99 11.72
N ALA A 524 3.34 15.23 11.24
CA ALA A 524 2.76 15.43 9.92
C ALA A 524 2.03 16.78 9.84
N ILE A 525 2.15 17.45 8.70
CA ILE A 525 1.45 18.71 8.43
C ILE A 525 0.26 18.42 7.53
N THR A 526 -0.94 18.82 7.96
CA THR A 526 -2.13 18.79 7.11
C THR A 526 -2.45 20.21 6.66
N PHE A 527 -2.40 20.43 5.36
CA PHE A 527 -2.80 21.69 4.72
C PHE A 527 -4.32 21.79 4.63
N PRO A 528 -4.86 23.02 4.53
CA PRO A 528 -6.24 23.24 4.15
C PRO A 528 -6.58 22.57 2.80
N ASN A 529 -7.86 22.34 2.56
CA ASN A 529 -8.30 21.83 1.27
C ASN A 529 -7.94 22.80 0.15
N ASP A 530 -7.44 22.26 -0.96
CA ASP A 530 -7.30 22.99 -2.22
C ASP A 530 -8.48 22.66 -3.14
N THR A 531 -8.74 23.52 -4.13
CA THR A 531 -9.82 23.35 -5.09
C THR A 531 -9.29 22.82 -6.40
N VAL A 532 -10.03 21.90 -7.04
CA VAL A 532 -9.66 21.44 -8.38
C VAL A 532 -9.73 22.57 -9.40
N THR A 533 -8.73 22.63 -10.27
CA THR A 533 -8.57 23.65 -11.30
C THR A 533 -7.75 23.07 -12.47
N CYS A 534 -7.67 23.78 -13.59
CA CYS A 534 -6.75 23.49 -14.68
C CYS A 534 -5.35 24.11 -14.51
N LYS A 535 -5.16 24.93 -13.47
CA LYS A 535 -3.85 25.47 -13.09
C LYS A 535 -3.18 24.53 -12.09
N ASP A 536 -1.94 24.80 -11.72
CA ASP A 536 -1.24 23.98 -10.72
C ASP A 536 -1.91 24.15 -9.35
N MET A 537 -2.20 23.02 -8.69
CA MET A 537 -2.74 22.97 -7.33
C MET A 537 -1.59 22.92 -6.34
N PHE A 538 -1.59 23.80 -5.35
CA PHE A 538 -0.41 23.99 -4.51
C PHE A 538 -0.72 24.46 -3.09
N GLN A 539 0.18 24.10 -2.21
CA GLN A 539 0.24 24.54 -0.84
C GLN A 539 1.63 25.09 -0.52
N GLN A 540 1.68 26.14 0.28
CA GLN A 540 2.93 26.78 0.67
C GLN A 540 2.92 26.99 2.18
N LEU A 541 3.99 26.59 2.84
CA LEU A 541 4.30 27.02 4.20
C LEU A 541 5.10 28.30 4.11
N PHE A 542 4.51 29.38 4.61
CA PHE A 542 5.22 30.64 4.72
C PHE A 542 6.14 30.64 5.95
N SER A 543 7.03 31.64 6.02
CA SER A 543 7.97 31.85 7.13
C SER A 543 7.40 31.54 8.52
N LYS A 544 6.20 32.01 8.87
CA LYS A 544 5.59 31.72 10.18
C LYS A 544 5.44 30.21 10.43
N GLU A 545 4.85 29.49 9.49
CA GLU A 545 4.59 28.06 9.64
C GLU A 545 5.87 27.22 9.57
N MET A 546 6.86 27.63 8.78
CA MET A 546 8.18 27.02 8.80
C MET A 546 8.81 27.09 10.19
N ASN A 547 8.67 28.21 10.90
CA ASN A 547 9.13 28.34 12.29
C ASN A 547 8.33 27.45 13.25
N GLU A 548 7.01 27.49 13.19
CA GLU A 548 6.13 26.81 14.15
C GLU A 548 6.08 25.29 13.95
N LYS A 549 6.08 24.82 12.70
CA LYS A 549 5.79 23.42 12.34
C LYS A 549 7.01 22.61 11.92
N ILE A 550 8.12 23.26 11.56
CA ILE A 550 9.38 22.58 11.19
C ILE A 550 10.48 22.93 12.19
N TYR A 551 11.04 24.14 12.16
CA TYR A 551 12.23 24.48 12.95
C TYR A 551 12.03 24.27 14.46
N HIS A 552 10.86 24.64 15.01
CA HIS A 552 10.55 24.46 16.42
C HIS A 552 10.46 22.97 16.83
N MET A 553 10.04 22.11 15.89
CA MET A 553 9.78 20.68 16.14
C MET A 553 11.05 19.84 16.07
N VAL A 554 12.01 20.23 15.23
CA VAL A 554 13.29 19.54 15.12
C VAL A 554 14.09 19.71 16.40
N LYS A 555 14.49 18.59 17.00
CA LYS A 555 15.33 18.60 18.20
C LYS A 555 16.80 18.74 17.82
N PHE A 556 17.49 19.59 18.56
CA PHE A 556 18.91 19.86 18.41
C PHE A 556 19.48 20.21 19.79
N ASP A 557 20.77 19.95 20.01
CA ASP A 557 21.49 20.41 21.21
C ASP A 557 20.83 20.01 22.55
N GLY A 558 20.55 18.73 22.77
CA GLY A 558 19.98 18.24 24.05
C GLY A 558 18.48 18.53 24.18
N GLY A 559 17.74 18.34 23.08
CA GLY A 559 16.27 18.44 23.05
C GLY A 559 15.70 19.85 22.87
N GLN A 560 16.55 20.85 22.61
CA GLN A 560 16.10 22.20 22.25
C GLN A 560 15.61 22.25 20.80
N SER A 561 14.88 23.30 20.44
CA SER A 561 14.46 23.53 19.06
C SER A 561 15.64 24.02 18.21
N MET A 562 15.67 23.61 16.95
CA MET A 562 16.70 24.05 16.00
C MET A 562 16.46 25.49 15.52
N SER A 563 17.52 26.28 15.35
CA SER A 563 17.42 27.59 14.69
C SER A 563 17.34 27.46 13.16
N LYS A 564 16.79 28.48 12.49
CA LYS A 564 16.69 28.54 11.02
C LYS A 564 18.05 28.33 10.34
N THR A 565 19.06 29.10 10.75
CA THR A 565 20.41 29.05 10.15
C THR A 565 21.02 27.66 10.31
N GLN A 566 20.82 27.01 11.45
CA GLN A 566 21.27 25.64 11.66
C GLN A 566 20.56 24.67 10.72
N PHE A 567 19.23 24.76 10.60
CA PHE A 567 18.47 23.88 9.71
C PHE A 567 18.98 23.94 8.28
N HIS A 568 19.09 25.15 7.71
CA HIS A 568 19.52 25.32 6.31
C HIS A 568 21.02 25.09 6.09
N SER A 569 21.83 25.07 7.15
CA SER A 569 23.26 24.71 7.05
C SER A 569 23.49 23.20 7.15
N ILE A 570 22.62 22.48 7.86
CA ILE A 570 22.70 21.03 8.05
C ILE A 570 21.97 20.30 6.91
N TYR A 571 20.75 20.75 6.59
CA TYR A 571 19.86 20.10 5.63
C TYR A 571 19.87 20.84 4.28
N THR A 572 20.93 20.63 3.51
CA THR A 572 21.11 21.27 2.18
C THR A 572 20.47 20.49 1.04
N ASP A 573 20.11 19.22 1.27
CA ASP A 573 19.33 18.40 0.32
C ASP A 573 18.15 17.71 1.03
N MET A 574 17.21 17.24 0.23
CA MET A 574 16.02 16.55 0.67
C MET A 574 15.64 15.42 -0.30
N GLU A 575 14.88 14.44 0.14
CA GLU A 575 14.45 13.29 -0.67
C GLU A 575 12.94 13.13 -0.54
N ILE A 576 12.23 12.94 -1.66
CA ILE A 576 10.82 12.55 -1.65
C ILE A 576 10.78 11.02 -1.63
N LEU A 577 10.40 10.45 -0.49
CA LEU A 577 10.38 9.00 -0.29
C LEU A 577 9.17 8.37 -0.98
N GLU A 578 8.01 9.00 -0.85
CA GLU A 578 6.75 8.49 -1.37
C GLU A 578 5.73 9.62 -1.60
N LEU A 579 4.91 9.47 -2.65
CA LEU A 579 3.66 10.19 -2.82
C LEU A 579 2.52 9.16 -2.83
N ARG A 580 1.46 9.41 -2.07
CA ARG A 580 0.24 8.62 -2.06
C ARG A 580 -0.95 9.47 -2.48
N LYS A 581 -1.83 8.90 -3.30
CA LYS A 581 -3.15 9.44 -3.64
C LYS A 581 -4.22 8.47 -3.14
N ASP A 582 -5.11 8.92 -2.28
CA ASP A 582 -6.18 8.13 -1.68
C ASP A 582 -5.66 6.83 -1.03
N GLY A 583 -4.53 6.94 -0.32
CA GLY A 583 -3.83 5.83 0.33
C GLY A 583 -3.04 4.91 -0.62
N LYS A 584 -3.07 5.15 -1.94
CA LYS A 584 -2.36 4.34 -2.95
C LYS A 584 -1.07 5.04 -3.39
N LYS A 585 0.03 4.28 -3.42
CA LYS A 585 1.34 4.77 -3.89
C LYS A 585 1.27 5.23 -5.35
N VAL A 586 1.81 6.42 -5.60
CA VAL A 586 2.03 6.99 -6.94
C VAL A 586 3.43 6.61 -7.40
N ASP A 587 3.53 6.20 -8.67
CA ASP A 587 4.80 5.85 -9.30
C ASP A 587 5.56 7.13 -9.69
N LEU A 588 6.45 7.57 -8.80
CA LEU A 588 7.26 8.78 -9.00
C LEU A 588 8.17 8.69 -10.23
N SER A 589 8.50 7.49 -10.73
CA SER A 589 9.33 7.33 -11.94
C SER A 589 8.64 7.79 -13.22
N LYS A 590 7.31 7.96 -13.18
CA LYS A 590 6.49 8.47 -14.29
C LYS A 590 6.24 9.98 -14.23
N LEU A 591 6.75 10.65 -13.20
CA LEU A 591 6.57 12.07 -12.98
C LEU A 591 7.90 12.80 -13.11
N ALA A 592 7.89 13.98 -13.74
CA ALA A 592 8.99 14.92 -13.67
C ALA A 592 9.01 15.63 -12.31
N VAL A 593 9.59 14.98 -11.30
CA VAL A 593 9.66 15.50 -9.92
C VAL A 593 10.82 16.49 -9.77
N SER A 594 10.61 17.59 -9.04
CA SER A 594 11.66 18.56 -8.71
C SER A 594 11.66 18.98 -7.25
N LYS A 595 12.87 19.24 -6.74
CA LYS A 595 13.16 19.83 -5.44
C LYS A 595 13.79 21.23 -5.54
N VAL A 596 13.86 21.76 -6.76
CA VAL A 596 14.61 22.97 -7.07
C VAL A 596 13.69 24.18 -7.02
N ALA A 597 14.07 25.20 -6.25
CA ALA A 597 13.27 26.42 -6.08
C ALA A 597 12.93 27.11 -7.41
N THR A 598 13.85 27.12 -8.39
CA THR A 598 13.63 27.77 -9.70
C THR A 598 12.61 27.07 -10.60
N ASP A 599 12.20 25.85 -10.26
CA ASP A 599 11.11 25.15 -10.96
C ASP A 599 9.73 25.58 -10.45
N TRP A 600 9.68 26.47 -9.45
CA TRP A 600 8.48 27.13 -8.96
C TRP A 600 8.55 28.64 -9.21
N GLN A 601 7.47 29.20 -9.75
CA GLN A 601 7.27 30.65 -9.78
C GLN A 601 6.38 31.04 -8.59
N GLU A 602 6.88 31.82 -7.64
CA GLU A 602 6.15 32.26 -6.43
C GLU A 602 5.10 33.37 -6.67
N GLY A 603 4.81 33.71 -7.93
CA GLY A 603 3.92 34.84 -8.23
C GLY A 603 4.57 36.22 -8.01
N SER A 604 3.76 37.28 -7.99
CA SER A 604 4.22 38.65 -7.68
C SER A 604 4.12 38.97 -6.18
N ASP A 605 3.13 38.41 -5.49
CA ASP A 605 3.03 38.41 -4.03
C ASP A 605 3.77 37.20 -3.45
N LYS A 606 4.91 37.43 -2.80
CA LYS A 606 5.71 36.35 -2.19
C LYS A 606 5.26 35.97 -0.78
N VAL A 607 4.26 36.64 -0.23
CA VAL A 607 3.74 36.42 1.13
C VAL A 607 2.28 35.95 1.15
N GLY A 608 1.63 35.88 -0.01
CA GLY A 608 0.26 35.43 -0.20
C GLY A 608 0.06 34.78 -1.57
N LYS A 609 -1.13 34.21 -1.81
CA LYS A 609 -1.47 33.65 -3.14
C LYS A 609 -2.00 34.75 -4.05
N ASP A 610 -1.44 34.91 -5.26
CA ASP A 610 -1.86 35.94 -6.23
C ASP A 610 -2.24 35.41 -7.62
N GLY A 611 -2.09 34.11 -7.85
CA GLY A 611 -2.58 33.41 -9.04
C GLY A 611 -1.60 33.37 -10.19
N LYS A 612 -0.44 34.03 -10.03
CA LYS A 612 0.67 33.99 -10.98
C LYS A 612 1.64 32.85 -10.65
N GLU A 613 1.35 32.07 -9.64
CA GLU A 613 2.13 30.91 -9.29
C GLU A 613 1.97 29.80 -10.32
N ALA A 614 3.09 29.18 -10.65
CA ALA A 614 3.11 28.14 -11.66
C ALA A 614 4.35 27.26 -11.50
N ILE A 615 4.16 25.98 -11.81
CA ILE A 615 5.25 25.05 -12.05
C ILE A 615 5.93 25.43 -13.37
N LYS A 616 7.27 25.43 -13.38
CA LYS A 616 8.11 25.74 -14.54
C LYS A 616 8.88 24.52 -15.02
N ASN A 617 9.59 24.67 -16.13
CA ASN A 617 10.54 23.69 -16.66
C ASN A 617 9.95 22.29 -16.88
N ASN A 618 8.67 22.23 -17.26
CA ASN A 618 7.92 21.02 -17.55
C ASN A 618 7.97 19.97 -16.42
N LYS A 619 7.88 20.43 -15.17
CA LYS A 619 7.75 19.55 -14.00
C LYS A 619 6.29 19.17 -13.76
N ASP A 620 6.11 18.01 -13.15
CA ASP A 620 4.80 17.47 -12.78
C ASP A 620 4.49 17.71 -11.30
N LEU A 621 5.52 17.58 -10.47
CA LEU A 621 5.48 17.73 -9.02
C LEU A 621 6.69 18.57 -8.58
N VAL A 622 6.45 19.64 -7.84
CA VAL A 622 7.51 20.43 -7.20
C VAL A 622 7.32 20.39 -5.69
N PHE A 623 8.37 19.99 -4.98
CA PHE A 623 8.43 20.10 -3.53
C PHE A 623 9.78 20.69 -3.14
N ALA A 624 9.81 22.00 -2.84
CA ALA A 624 11.06 22.75 -2.73
C ALA A 624 11.05 23.73 -1.55
N LEU A 625 12.23 23.96 -1.00
CA LEU A 625 12.50 25.09 -0.10
C LEU A 625 12.79 26.33 -0.95
N LEU A 626 12.11 27.42 -0.63
CA LEU A 626 12.19 28.69 -1.33
C LEU A 626 12.96 29.68 -0.45
N HIS A 627 14.09 30.16 -0.96
CA HIS A 627 14.95 31.13 -0.28
C HIS A 627 14.59 32.54 -0.73
N ASP A 628 14.36 33.46 0.20
CA ASP A 628 14.16 34.87 -0.13
C ASP A 628 15.49 35.50 -0.60
N ALA A 629 15.55 35.93 -1.86
CA ALA A 629 16.75 36.50 -2.46
C ALA A 629 17.19 37.83 -1.82
N GLU A 630 16.29 38.54 -1.12
CA GLU A 630 16.58 39.81 -0.46
C GLU A 630 16.87 39.66 1.05
N ASP A 631 16.42 38.56 1.66
CA ASP A 631 16.59 38.22 3.07
C ASP A 631 16.95 36.74 3.26
N ASN A 632 18.20 36.44 3.58
CA ASN A 632 18.65 35.07 3.83
C ASN A 632 18.14 34.44 5.14
N THR A 633 17.23 35.11 5.86
CA THR A 633 16.67 34.65 7.14
C THR A 633 15.22 34.14 7.04
N SER A 634 14.63 34.18 5.84
CA SER A 634 13.25 33.81 5.57
C SER A 634 13.17 32.74 4.47
N TYR A 635 12.50 31.63 4.78
CA TYR A 635 12.36 30.50 3.88
C TYR A 635 10.92 30.05 3.88
N ASN A 636 10.42 29.74 2.69
CA ASN A 636 9.13 29.10 2.50
C ASN A 636 9.33 27.65 2.02
N LEU A 637 8.28 26.85 2.07
CA LEU A 637 8.25 25.53 1.46
C LEU A 637 7.03 25.43 0.58
N VAL A 638 7.19 24.97 -0.65
CA VAL A 638 6.09 24.74 -1.58
C VAL A 638 5.91 23.26 -1.87
N TRP A 639 4.66 22.85 -1.99
CA TRP A 639 4.24 21.60 -2.61
C TRP A 639 3.20 21.90 -3.69
N ALA A 640 3.57 21.72 -4.96
CA ALA A 640 2.73 21.99 -6.12
C ALA A 640 2.62 20.76 -7.03
N MET A 641 1.42 20.53 -7.59
CA MET A 641 1.10 19.45 -8.51
C MET A 641 0.31 20.00 -9.70
N ASN A 642 0.68 19.60 -10.91
CA ASN A 642 -0.10 19.94 -12.10
C ASN A 642 -1.41 19.12 -12.19
N PRO A 643 -2.40 19.55 -13.00
CA PRO A 643 -3.68 18.84 -13.15
C PRO A 643 -3.53 17.37 -13.54
N LYS A 644 -2.53 17.04 -14.36
CA LYS A 644 -2.24 15.67 -14.81
C LYS A 644 -1.79 14.77 -13.65
N THR A 645 -0.97 15.29 -12.75
CA THR A 645 -0.48 14.57 -11.55
C THR A 645 -1.62 14.31 -10.59
N VAL A 646 -2.53 15.27 -10.44
CA VAL A 646 -3.73 15.11 -9.61
C VAL A 646 -4.71 14.13 -10.25
N GLY A 647 -4.93 14.22 -11.56
CA GLY A 647 -5.81 13.34 -12.33
C GLY A 647 -7.28 13.40 -11.88
N THR A 648 -8.04 12.34 -12.17
CA THR A 648 -9.46 12.25 -11.80
C THR A 648 -9.62 12.08 -10.29
N LEU A 649 -10.44 12.93 -9.67
CA LEU A 649 -10.76 12.86 -8.25
C LEU A 649 -11.66 11.67 -7.93
N ALA A 650 -11.52 11.11 -6.73
CA ALA A 650 -12.37 10.01 -6.28
C ALA A 650 -13.79 10.51 -5.98
N TYR A 651 -14.79 9.75 -6.44
CA TYR A 651 -16.20 10.00 -6.11
C TYR A 651 -16.57 9.33 -4.78
N ASN A 652 -17.22 10.08 -3.91
CA ASN A 652 -17.78 9.57 -2.67
C ASN A 652 -19.31 9.49 -2.78
N GLU A 653 -19.83 8.28 -2.93
CA GLU A 653 -21.26 7.98 -3.03
C GLU A 653 -22.09 8.50 -1.85
N SER A 654 -21.53 8.46 -0.63
CA SER A 654 -22.28 8.83 0.58
C SER A 654 -22.54 10.33 0.70
N THR A 655 -21.59 11.14 0.23
CA THR A 655 -21.69 12.61 0.26
C THR A 655 -22.05 13.18 -1.11
N LYS A 656 -22.04 12.37 -2.17
CA LYS A 656 -22.16 12.78 -3.57
C LYS A 656 -21.14 13.86 -3.97
N THR A 657 -19.92 13.77 -3.47
CA THR A 657 -18.85 14.75 -3.72
C THR A 657 -17.61 14.09 -4.32
N TYR A 658 -16.81 14.89 -5.04
CA TYR A 658 -15.53 14.46 -5.59
C TYR A 658 -14.38 15.09 -4.81
N ALA A 659 -13.48 14.25 -4.29
CA ALA A 659 -12.30 14.68 -3.55
C ALA A 659 -11.22 13.60 -3.59
N SER A 660 -9.95 14.00 -3.58
CA SER A 660 -8.82 13.07 -3.37
C SER A 660 -7.84 13.65 -2.35
N THR A 661 -7.35 12.79 -1.46
CA THR A 661 -6.34 13.13 -0.47
C THR A 661 -4.96 12.70 -0.95
N PHE A 662 -4.00 13.60 -0.84
CA PHE A 662 -2.61 13.39 -1.18
C PHE A 662 -1.75 13.42 0.07
N GLU A 663 -0.78 12.51 0.15
CA GLU A 663 0.23 12.48 1.20
C GLU A 663 1.61 12.37 0.57
N ILE A 664 2.55 13.22 0.98
CA ILE A 664 3.93 13.16 0.53
C ILE A 664 4.87 13.00 1.74
N ASP A 665 5.69 11.96 1.69
CA ASP A 665 6.70 11.68 2.70
C ASP A 665 8.06 12.19 2.23
N VAL A 666 8.68 13.03 3.03
CA VAL A 666 9.92 13.73 2.72
C VAL A 666 10.97 13.44 3.79
N LYS A 667 12.23 13.31 3.35
CA LYS A 667 13.41 13.18 4.20
C LYS A 667 14.37 14.34 3.97
N TYR A 668 14.63 15.18 4.96
CA TYR A 668 15.71 16.17 4.92
C TYR A 668 17.03 15.47 5.27
N ILE A 669 18.05 15.64 4.44
CA ILE A 669 19.31 14.87 4.50
C ILE A 669 20.36 15.65 5.29
N ASP A 670 20.90 15.05 6.34
CA ASP A 670 22.07 15.57 7.07
C ASP A 670 23.33 14.85 6.61
N GLU A 671 23.95 15.36 5.54
CA GLU A 671 25.15 14.77 4.96
C GLU A 671 26.33 14.74 5.95
N ALA A 672 26.39 15.70 6.87
CA ALA A 672 27.49 15.85 7.82
C ALA A 672 27.33 14.98 9.09
N GLY A 673 26.14 14.43 9.35
CA GLY A 673 25.83 13.61 10.52
C GLY A 673 25.84 14.39 11.85
N LEU A 674 25.49 15.67 11.81
CA LEU A 674 25.46 16.58 12.94
C LEU A 674 24.21 16.42 13.83
N ASN A 675 23.09 15.97 13.27
CA ASN A 675 21.79 15.86 13.95
C ASN A 675 20.89 14.70 13.42
N GLY A 676 21.32 13.98 12.38
CA GLY A 676 20.58 12.90 11.75
C GLY A 676 19.54 13.38 10.75
N ASP A 677 19.06 12.46 9.91
CA ASP A 677 18.04 12.75 8.89
C ASP A 677 16.69 13.06 9.55
N ILE A 678 15.90 13.95 8.94
CA ILE A 678 14.54 14.27 9.42
C ILE A 678 13.50 13.75 8.45
N LYS A 679 12.52 12.98 8.93
CA LYS A 679 11.36 12.55 8.15
C LYS A 679 10.11 13.35 8.53
N GLN A 680 9.34 13.75 7.52
CA GLN A 680 8.06 14.45 7.70
C GLN A 680 7.06 14.08 6.60
N THR A 681 5.80 13.94 7.00
CA THR A 681 4.68 13.72 6.08
C THR A 681 3.88 15.02 5.91
N PHE A 682 3.51 15.34 4.67
CA PHE A 682 2.61 16.44 4.35
C PHE A 682 1.34 15.89 3.73
N LYS A 683 0.18 16.43 4.11
CA LYS A 683 -1.14 16.00 3.64
C LYS A 683 -1.91 17.18 3.07
N GLN A 684 -2.57 17.00 1.94
CA GLN A 684 -3.53 17.97 1.41
C GLN A 684 -4.69 17.23 0.75
N THR A 685 -5.86 17.86 0.67
CA THR A 685 -7.02 17.29 -0.03
C THR A 685 -7.46 18.25 -1.12
N ILE A 686 -7.64 17.72 -2.33
CA ILE A 686 -8.16 18.49 -3.47
C ILE A 686 -9.64 18.14 -3.62
N VAL A 687 -10.50 19.15 -3.62
CA VAL A 687 -11.96 19.00 -3.63
C VAL A 687 -12.60 19.73 -4.81
N VAL A 688 -13.74 19.23 -5.27
CA VAL A 688 -14.63 20.02 -6.13
C VAL A 688 -15.32 21.10 -5.29
N PRO A 689 -15.28 22.38 -5.71
CA PRO A 689 -16.02 23.45 -5.04
C PRO A 689 -17.52 23.16 -4.99
N ALA A 690 -18.12 23.30 -3.81
CA ALA A 690 -19.55 23.12 -3.65
C ALA A 690 -20.32 24.24 -4.37
N GLN A 691 -21.15 23.88 -5.34
CA GLN A 691 -22.05 24.80 -6.02
C GLN A 691 -23.38 24.90 -5.26
N LYS A 692 -23.95 26.11 -5.18
CA LYS A 692 -25.23 26.36 -4.53
C LYS A 692 -26.15 27.07 -5.51
N PHE A 693 -27.33 26.50 -5.72
CA PHE A 693 -28.32 27.04 -6.64
C PHE A 693 -29.54 27.53 -5.87
N ALA A 694 -30.07 28.68 -6.32
CA ALA A 694 -31.41 29.12 -5.97
C ALA A 694 -32.27 29.06 -7.24
N TYR A 695 -33.57 28.79 -7.07
CA TYR A 695 -34.44 28.45 -8.20
C TYR A 695 -35.56 29.47 -8.38
N GLN A 696 -35.92 29.73 -9.65
CA GLN A 696 -37.08 30.50 -10.05
C GLN A 696 -38.26 29.55 -10.29
N GLY A 697 -39.19 29.47 -9.33
CA GLY A 697 -40.25 28.45 -9.31
C GLY A 697 -41.18 28.43 -10.53
N THR A 698 -41.28 29.51 -11.31
CA THR A 698 -42.15 29.58 -12.49
C THR A 698 -41.76 28.62 -13.62
N PHE A 699 -40.49 28.21 -13.68
CA PHE A 699 -39.98 27.29 -14.71
C PHE A 699 -39.98 25.83 -14.25
N TRP A 700 -40.15 25.56 -12.96
CA TRP A 700 -40.09 24.22 -12.39
C TRP A 700 -41.48 23.68 -12.06
N LYS A 701 -41.73 22.42 -12.39
CA LYS A 701 -42.99 21.73 -12.09
C LYS A 701 -43.25 21.75 -10.58
N ASN A 702 -44.48 22.13 -10.19
CA ASN A 702 -44.91 22.34 -8.80
C ASN A 702 -44.16 23.46 -8.04
N GLY A 703 -43.38 24.31 -8.71
CA GLY A 703 -42.62 25.40 -8.08
C GLY A 703 -41.49 24.92 -7.15
N LYS A 704 -41.14 23.63 -7.20
CA LYS A 704 -40.04 23.03 -6.45
C LYS A 704 -38.84 22.91 -7.39
N GLY A 705 -37.75 23.62 -7.14
CA GLY A 705 -36.50 23.45 -7.89
C GLY A 705 -35.95 22.02 -7.83
N GLU A 706 -34.94 21.70 -8.66
CA GLU A 706 -34.23 20.40 -8.72
C GLU A 706 -35.02 19.18 -9.25
N GLY A 707 -36.15 19.40 -9.92
CA GLY A 707 -36.97 18.31 -10.47
C GLY A 707 -37.16 18.43 -11.98
N VAL A 708 -38.37 18.79 -12.40
CA VAL A 708 -38.74 18.87 -13.82
C VAL A 708 -38.83 20.33 -14.26
N PHE A 709 -37.98 20.72 -15.22
CA PHE A 709 -37.98 22.02 -15.88
C PHE A 709 -38.94 22.00 -17.08
N ASN A 710 -39.87 22.93 -17.13
CA ASN A 710 -40.86 23.01 -18.20
C ASN A 710 -40.32 23.80 -19.39
N VAL A 711 -40.30 23.17 -20.57
CA VAL A 711 -40.01 23.83 -21.85
C VAL A 711 -41.33 24.06 -22.58
N ASN A 712 -41.75 25.32 -22.61
CA ASN A 712 -43.04 25.74 -23.14
C ASN A 712 -42.92 26.21 -24.59
N PRO A 713 -44.03 26.23 -25.34
CA PRO A 713 -44.13 27.11 -26.49
C PRO A 713 -43.88 28.56 -26.09
N ILE A 714 -43.26 29.33 -26.98
CA ILE A 714 -43.06 30.77 -26.81
C ILE A 714 -44.44 31.42 -26.62
N VAL A 715 -44.53 32.43 -25.76
CA VAL A 715 -45.81 33.11 -25.51
C VAL A 715 -46.22 33.87 -26.78
N TYR A 716 -47.46 33.67 -27.22
CA TYR A 716 -48.05 34.49 -28.27
C TYR A 716 -48.20 35.94 -27.77
N THR A 717 -47.67 36.92 -28.51
CA THR A 717 -47.68 38.34 -28.12
C THR A 717 -48.39 39.18 -29.18
N THR A 718 -49.18 40.16 -28.75
CA THR A 718 -49.96 41.01 -29.67
C THR A 718 -49.32 42.39 -29.83
N ALA A 719 -49.71 43.15 -30.86
CA ALA A 719 -49.31 44.56 -31.00
C ALA A 719 -49.70 45.43 -29.79
N ASN A 720 -50.77 45.06 -29.07
CA ASN A 720 -51.27 45.79 -27.91
C ASN A 720 -50.42 45.55 -26.64
N ASP A 721 -49.58 44.52 -26.64
CA ASP A 721 -48.65 44.18 -25.55
C ASP A 721 -47.26 44.82 -25.76
N GLY A 722 -47.13 45.74 -26.72
CA GLY A 722 -45.85 46.37 -27.10
C GLY A 722 -45.04 45.60 -28.15
N GLY A 723 -45.61 44.54 -28.75
CA GLY A 723 -44.99 43.75 -29.82
C GLY A 723 -45.11 44.36 -31.23
N THR A 724 -44.36 43.84 -32.20
CA THR A 724 -44.34 44.27 -33.61
C THR A 724 -45.20 43.42 -34.55
N GLN A 725 -45.97 42.46 -34.02
CA GLN A 725 -46.79 41.53 -34.81
C GLN A 725 -48.09 42.17 -35.31
N LYS A 726 -48.40 42.07 -36.61
CA LYS A 726 -49.64 42.57 -37.24
C LYS A 726 -50.82 41.63 -36.96
N ASP A 727 -51.98 42.16 -36.56
CA ASP A 727 -53.28 41.49 -36.74
C ASP A 727 -53.76 41.59 -38.22
N PRO A 728 -54.47 40.60 -38.79
CA PRO A 728 -54.68 39.21 -38.39
C PRO A 728 -53.77 38.24 -39.17
N HIS A 729 -53.49 37.08 -38.56
CA HIS A 729 -52.88 35.92 -39.20
C HIS A 729 -53.64 35.57 -40.50
N VAL A 730 -52.92 35.39 -41.61
CA VAL A 730 -53.52 34.92 -42.87
C VAL A 730 -52.68 33.77 -43.44
N TYR A 731 -53.38 32.71 -43.87
CA TYR A 731 -52.81 31.48 -44.42
C TYR A 731 -51.68 31.76 -45.44
N PRO A 732 -50.56 31.01 -45.43
CA PRO A 732 -49.52 31.12 -46.45
C PRO A 732 -50.05 30.79 -47.86
N GLY A 733 -49.72 31.63 -48.84
CA GLY A 733 -50.18 31.51 -50.24
C GLY A 733 -50.86 32.77 -50.80
N ILE A 734 -51.05 33.77 -49.95
CA ILE A 734 -51.52 35.12 -50.28
C ILE A 734 -50.45 36.15 -49.91
N THR A 735 -50.43 37.27 -50.61
CA THR A 735 -49.56 38.41 -50.31
C THR A 735 -49.79 38.82 -48.84
N ASP A 736 -48.72 38.88 -48.03
CA ASP A 736 -48.73 39.14 -46.56
C ASP A 736 -49.03 37.94 -45.62
N GLY A 737 -48.89 36.69 -46.06
CA GLY A 737 -49.06 35.50 -45.19
C GLY A 737 -47.97 35.28 -44.13
N CYS A 738 -48.27 34.49 -43.09
CA CYS A 738 -47.40 34.24 -41.93
C CYS A 738 -46.03 33.63 -42.29
N THR A 739 -44.98 34.11 -41.62
CA THR A 739 -43.59 33.62 -41.71
C THR A 739 -43.25 32.67 -40.57
N LEU A 740 -42.09 31.99 -40.64
CA LEU A 740 -41.71 30.95 -39.67
C LEU A 740 -41.82 31.44 -38.21
N LYS A 741 -41.29 32.63 -37.93
CA LYS A 741 -41.31 33.29 -36.61
C LYS A 741 -42.71 33.52 -36.02
N ASP A 742 -43.74 33.48 -36.86
CA ASP A 742 -45.12 33.76 -36.45
C ASP A 742 -45.82 32.49 -35.92
N TYR A 743 -45.17 31.32 -35.96
CA TYR A 743 -45.74 30.05 -35.52
C TYR A 743 -45.25 29.64 -34.13
N SER A 744 -45.91 28.63 -33.55
CA SER A 744 -45.54 28.04 -32.27
C SER A 744 -44.16 27.40 -32.29
N HIS A 745 -43.22 27.96 -31.53
CA HIS A 745 -41.87 27.46 -31.32
C HIS A 745 -41.73 26.96 -29.88
N ILE A 746 -41.14 25.78 -29.65
CA ILE A 746 -40.89 25.26 -28.29
C ILE A 746 -39.42 25.48 -27.95
N GLU A 747 -39.18 26.47 -27.09
CA GLU A 747 -37.85 26.93 -26.69
C GLU A 747 -37.87 27.50 -25.27
N ALA A 748 -36.80 27.31 -24.52
CA ALA A 748 -36.58 27.99 -23.24
C ALA A 748 -35.09 28.23 -22.99
N ASP A 749 -34.79 29.26 -22.18
CA ASP A 749 -33.45 29.40 -21.59
C ASP A 749 -33.42 28.68 -20.24
N LEU A 750 -32.62 27.62 -20.14
CA LEU A 750 -32.46 26.79 -18.94
C LEU A 750 -31.96 27.61 -17.75
N VAL A 751 -31.18 28.67 -17.98
CA VAL A 751 -30.68 29.56 -16.92
C VAL A 751 -31.83 30.33 -16.26
N ASN A 752 -32.97 30.53 -16.94
CA ASN A 752 -34.13 31.19 -16.33
C ASN A 752 -34.70 30.43 -15.12
N GLY A 753 -34.41 29.14 -14.99
CA GLY A 753 -34.79 28.35 -13.82
C GLY A 753 -33.97 28.66 -12.57
N PHE A 754 -32.89 29.43 -12.70
CA PHE A 754 -31.94 29.72 -11.64
C PHE A 754 -31.93 31.20 -11.29
N VAL A 755 -31.55 31.49 -10.05
CA VAL A 755 -31.53 32.82 -9.47
C VAL A 755 -30.17 33.07 -8.83
N TYR A 756 -29.58 34.22 -9.12
CA TYR A 756 -28.41 34.70 -8.40
C TYR A 756 -28.84 35.22 -7.03
N GLU A 757 -28.44 34.51 -5.98
CA GLU A 757 -28.92 34.73 -4.61
C GLU A 757 -28.84 36.20 -4.15
N PRO A 758 -27.76 36.95 -4.43
CA PRO A 758 -27.64 38.33 -3.97
C PRO A 758 -28.63 39.31 -4.61
N THR A 759 -29.00 39.14 -5.88
CA THR A 759 -29.92 40.05 -6.59
C THR A 759 -31.34 39.54 -6.67
N LYS A 760 -31.55 38.24 -6.45
CA LYS A 760 -32.82 37.53 -6.70
C LYS A 760 -33.28 37.59 -8.16
N GLU A 761 -32.37 37.89 -9.08
CA GLU A 761 -32.60 37.92 -10.52
C GLU A 761 -31.89 36.77 -11.22
N LYS A 762 -32.20 36.56 -12.51
CA LYS A 762 -31.47 35.61 -13.36
C LYS A 762 -29.97 35.94 -13.34
N PRO A 763 -29.06 34.93 -13.28
CA PRO A 763 -27.64 35.17 -13.44
C PRO A 763 -27.32 35.96 -14.72
N ALA A 764 -26.66 37.11 -14.57
CA ALA A 764 -26.33 37.97 -15.70
C ALA A 764 -25.07 37.49 -16.46
N ASN A 765 -24.20 36.75 -15.79
CA ASN A 765 -22.93 36.23 -16.33
C ASN A 765 -22.57 34.90 -15.65
N LEU A 766 -21.62 34.17 -16.23
CA LEU A 766 -21.21 32.85 -15.75
C LEU A 766 -20.67 32.86 -14.31
N ALA A 767 -19.96 33.92 -13.90
CA ALA A 767 -19.39 34.01 -12.55
C ALA A 767 -20.47 34.11 -11.45
N GLN A 768 -21.63 34.69 -11.77
CA GLN A 768 -22.80 34.68 -10.88
C GLN A 768 -23.47 33.31 -10.80
N PHE A 769 -23.31 32.47 -11.84
CA PHE A 769 -23.97 31.18 -11.93
C PHE A 769 -23.14 30.03 -11.32
N ILE A 770 -21.84 30.00 -11.63
CA ILE A 770 -20.89 28.99 -11.13
C ILE A 770 -19.73 29.69 -10.44
N GLN A 771 -19.49 29.29 -9.19
CA GLN A 771 -18.47 29.89 -8.34
C GLN A 771 -17.18 29.06 -8.35
N TYR A 772 -16.05 29.71 -8.06
CA TYR A 772 -14.74 29.09 -7.89
C TYR A 772 -14.24 28.31 -9.13
N ILE A 773 -14.45 28.87 -10.33
CA ILE A 773 -13.93 28.34 -11.61
C ILE A 773 -12.90 29.29 -12.22
N ARG A 774 -11.88 28.73 -12.87
CA ARG A 774 -10.77 29.46 -13.52
C ARG A 774 -11.01 29.61 -15.02
N GLU A 775 -10.24 30.45 -15.70
CA GLU A 775 -10.42 30.83 -17.13
C GLU A 775 -10.62 29.69 -18.14
N CYS A 776 -10.03 28.54 -17.85
CA CYS A 776 -10.03 27.32 -18.66
C CYS A 776 -11.24 26.40 -18.43
N ALA A 777 -12.04 26.66 -17.40
CA ALA A 777 -13.14 25.79 -17.03
C ALA A 777 -14.27 25.95 -18.05
N GLU A 778 -14.79 24.83 -18.54
CA GLU A 778 -15.94 24.83 -19.45
C GLU A 778 -17.21 24.52 -18.66
N VAL A 779 -18.25 25.34 -18.81
CA VAL A 779 -19.55 25.14 -18.19
C VAL A 779 -20.60 24.98 -19.27
N LYS A 780 -21.38 23.89 -19.20
CA LYS A 780 -22.41 23.59 -20.18
C LYS A 780 -23.56 22.78 -19.60
N PHE A 781 -24.76 23.07 -20.05
CA PHE A 781 -25.86 22.12 -20.00
C PHE A 781 -25.74 21.13 -21.15
N ILE A 782 -25.99 19.86 -20.87
CA ILE A 782 -25.95 18.77 -21.83
C ILE A 782 -27.09 17.79 -21.60
N PHE A 783 -27.46 17.05 -22.64
CA PHE A 783 -28.31 15.87 -22.50
C PHE A 783 -27.56 14.79 -21.70
N ASP A 784 -28.23 14.21 -20.71
CA ASP A 784 -27.64 13.19 -19.86
C ASP A 784 -27.76 11.81 -20.49
N GLU A 785 -26.84 11.53 -21.42
CA GLU A 785 -26.78 10.26 -22.15
C GLU A 785 -26.76 9.03 -21.20
N THR A 786 -26.16 9.16 -20.01
CA THR A 786 -26.10 8.07 -19.03
C THR A 786 -27.50 7.78 -18.47
N ARG A 787 -28.24 8.79 -18.02
CA ARG A 787 -29.63 8.60 -17.54
C ARG A 787 -30.58 8.22 -18.67
N MET A 788 -30.37 8.73 -19.89
CA MET A 788 -31.19 8.34 -21.05
C MET A 788 -31.14 6.83 -21.35
N LYS A 789 -30.03 6.16 -21.04
CA LYS A 789 -29.87 4.71 -21.23
C LYS A 789 -30.68 3.87 -20.22
N ASP A 790 -31.23 4.47 -19.17
CA ASP A 790 -32.19 3.80 -18.29
C ASP A 790 -33.56 3.68 -18.97
N LEU A 791 -33.74 2.62 -19.75
CA LEU A 791 -34.98 2.34 -20.47
C LEU A 791 -36.14 1.93 -19.57
N THR A 792 -35.91 1.72 -18.27
CA THR A 792 -37.00 1.48 -17.32
C THR A 792 -37.72 2.77 -16.97
N THR A 793 -36.96 3.86 -16.82
CA THR A 793 -37.47 5.20 -16.55
C THR A 793 -37.81 5.96 -17.84
N TYR A 794 -36.97 5.83 -18.89
CA TYR A 794 -37.09 6.59 -20.14
C TYR A 794 -37.24 5.69 -21.38
N PRO A 795 -38.28 4.83 -21.47
CA PRO A 795 -38.44 3.92 -22.59
C PRO A 795 -38.60 4.63 -23.96
N HIS A 796 -39.12 5.86 -23.97
CA HIS A 796 -39.25 6.66 -25.20
C HIS A 796 -37.92 7.15 -25.77
N LEU A 797 -36.83 7.11 -24.99
CA LEU A 797 -35.50 7.57 -25.40
C LEU A 797 -34.61 6.46 -25.99
N LYS A 798 -35.12 5.22 -26.08
CA LYS A 798 -34.36 4.04 -26.53
C LYS A 798 -33.57 4.23 -27.83
N ASP A 799 -34.19 4.89 -28.80
CA ASP A 799 -33.61 5.07 -30.13
C ASP A 799 -32.94 6.44 -30.28
N PHE A 800 -32.83 7.23 -29.22
CA PHE A 800 -32.19 8.55 -29.27
C PHE A 800 -30.70 8.46 -28.95
N VAL A 801 -29.90 9.27 -29.64
CA VAL A 801 -28.45 9.39 -29.46
C VAL A 801 -28.08 10.85 -29.30
N THR A 802 -27.06 11.13 -28.50
CA THR A 802 -26.54 12.49 -28.30
C THR A 802 -25.35 12.75 -29.22
N SER A 803 -25.07 14.02 -29.53
CA SER A 803 -23.80 14.40 -30.15
C SER A 803 -22.59 14.13 -29.24
N ASP A 804 -21.37 14.19 -29.80
CA ASP A 804 -20.12 14.00 -29.05
C ASP A 804 -19.99 14.95 -27.83
N ASP A 805 -20.38 16.21 -28.00
CA ASP A 805 -20.41 17.23 -26.95
C ASP A 805 -21.70 17.19 -26.09
N LYS A 806 -22.63 16.31 -26.46
CA LYS A 806 -23.92 16.04 -25.81
C LYS A 806 -24.89 17.23 -25.80
N THR A 807 -24.69 18.20 -26.68
CA THR A 807 -25.58 19.36 -26.83
C THR A 807 -26.72 19.13 -27.82
N GLN A 808 -26.71 18.03 -28.57
CA GLN A 808 -27.72 17.71 -29.58
C GLN A 808 -28.35 16.36 -29.30
N LEU A 809 -29.64 16.22 -29.61
CA LEU A 809 -30.41 15.00 -29.41
C LEU A 809 -31.02 14.54 -30.74
N TRP A 810 -30.53 13.41 -31.24
CA TRP A 810 -30.87 12.85 -32.55
C TRP A 810 -31.65 11.55 -32.43
N TYR A 811 -32.51 11.26 -33.40
CA TYR A 811 -33.19 9.97 -33.50
C TYR A 811 -32.40 9.01 -34.40
N LYS A 812 -32.06 7.84 -33.85
CA LYS A 812 -31.27 6.73 -34.43
C LYS A 812 -29.81 7.04 -34.77
N THR A 813 -29.55 8.10 -35.51
CA THR A 813 -28.22 8.41 -36.03
C THR A 813 -27.93 9.89 -35.86
N GLU A 814 -26.75 10.22 -35.31
CA GLU A 814 -26.25 11.58 -35.26
C GLU A 814 -26.02 12.14 -36.68
N GLY A 815 -26.47 13.37 -36.90
CA GLY A 815 -26.27 14.12 -38.14
C GLY A 815 -25.46 15.39 -37.90
N THR A 816 -25.67 16.39 -38.75
CA THR A 816 -25.05 17.72 -38.59
C THR A 816 -26.16 18.76 -38.49
N ALA A 817 -26.21 19.48 -37.37
CA ALA A 817 -27.14 20.59 -37.16
C ALA A 817 -26.70 21.83 -37.97
N GLU A 818 -27.65 22.64 -38.41
CA GLU A 818 -27.41 23.85 -39.21
C GLU A 818 -27.64 25.13 -38.40
N ASP A 819 -26.75 26.12 -38.54
CA ASP A 819 -26.92 27.52 -38.13
C ASP A 819 -26.58 28.39 -39.36
N LYS A 820 -27.61 28.70 -40.15
CA LYS A 820 -27.50 29.54 -41.35
C LYS A 820 -28.11 30.91 -41.12
N ASP A 821 -29.13 31.02 -40.27
CA ASP A 821 -29.81 32.27 -39.95
C ASP A 821 -29.21 32.90 -38.69
N LYS A 822 -28.27 33.82 -38.88
CA LYS A 822 -27.58 34.52 -37.79
C LYS A 822 -28.25 35.84 -37.41
N SER A 823 -29.52 36.04 -37.78
CA SER A 823 -30.27 37.26 -37.45
C SER A 823 -30.69 37.31 -35.98
N ASP A 824 -31.24 38.41 -35.48
CA ASP A 824 -31.63 38.48 -34.07
C ASP A 824 -32.84 37.56 -33.76
N ASN A 825 -32.66 36.65 -32.81
CA ASN A 825 -33.73 35.88 -32.19
C ASN A 825 -34.50 36.78 -31.22
N ASN A 826 -35.52 37.42 -31.78
CA ASN A 826 -36.40 38.33 -31.07
C ASN A 826 -37.21 37.66 -29.94
N ASN A 827 -37.35 36.32 -29.94
CA ASN A 827 -38.18 35.62 -28.95
C ASN A 827 -37.52 35.51 -27.57
N ILE A 828 -36.19 35.42 -27.54
CA ILE A 828 -35.39 35.43 -26.31
C ILE A 828 -34.55 36.70 -26.17
N GLY A 829 -34.72 37.65 -27.09
CA GLY A 829 -34.07 38.97 -27.07
C GLY A 829 -32.55 38.91 -27.27
N ARG A 830 -32.07 38.02 -28.14
CA ARG A 830 -30.64 37.78 -28.37
C ARG A 830 -30.33 37.62 -29.85
N THR A 831 -29.08 37.84 -30.25
CA THR A 831 -28.62 37.47 -31.59
C THR A 831 -28.65 35.95 -31.75
N ASP A 832 -29.21 35.42 -32.84
CA ASP A 832 -29.30 33.96 -33.13
C ASP A 832 -27.96 33.38 -33.60
N ALA A 833 -26.88 34.18 -33.59
CA ALA A 833 -25.55 33.72 -33.95
C ALA A 833 -25.10 32.59 -33.01
N ASP A 834 -24.72 31.46 -33.60
CA ASP A 834 -24.29 30.24 -32.90
C ASP A 834 -25.44 29.55 -32.12
N ILE A 835 -26.69 29.90 -32.44
CA ILE A 835 -27.90 29.17 -32.07
C ILE A 835 -28.38 28.39 -33.30
N MET A 836 -28.72 27.11 -33.13
CA MET A 836 -29.10 26.25 -34.26
C MET A 836 -30.46 26.67 -34.83
N ASP A 837 -30.57 26.80 -36.15
CA ASP A 837 -31.79 27.22 -36.85
C ASP A 837 -33.01 26.36 -36.44
N TYR A 838 -34.22 26.92 -36.45
CA TYR A 838 -35.44 26.14 -36.19
C TYR A 838 -35.64 25.00 -37.19
N LYS A 839 -35.31 25.22 -38.48
CA LYS A 839 -35.50 24.24 -39.54
C LYS A 839 -34.30 23.32 -39.64
N GLN A 840 -34.51 22.03 -39.41
CA GLN A 840 -33.43 21.04 -39.35
C GLN A 840 -33.79 19.76 -40.11
N SER A 841 -32.84 18.82 -40.15
CA SER A 841 -33.08 17.44 -40.56
C SER A 841 -34.20 16.81 -39.72
N ASN A 842 -35.00 15.94 -40.35
CA ASN A 842 -36.13 15.27 -39.70
C ASN A 842 -35.72 14.37 -38.50
N ASP A 843 -34.44 14.03 -38.41
CA ASP A 843 -33.87 13.20 -37.34
C ASP A 843 -33.35 14.02 -36.14
N LEU A 844 -33.16 15.33 -36.25
CA LEU A 844 -32.76 16.19 -35.13
C LEU A 844 -33.99 16.55 -34.30
N ALA A 845 -33.98 16.20 -33.01
CA ALA A 845 -35.10 16.45 -32.11
C ALA A 845 -34.96 17.75 -31.34
N ALA A 846 -33.81 17.92 -30.67
CA ALA A 846 -33.56 19.05 -29.78
C ALA A 846 -32.08 19.43 -29.74
N THR A 847 -31.79 20.70 -29.45
CA THR A 847 -30.43 21.19 -29.18
C THR A 847 -30.38 22.04 -27.92
N ILE A 848 -29.19 22.14 -27.31
CA ILE A 848 -28.85 22.99 -26.18
C ILE A 848 -27.68 23.89 -26.59
N ASN A 849 -27.92 25.18 -26.76
CA ASN A 849 -26.89 26.15 -27.14
C ASN A 849 -26.42 26.91 -25.89
N ASN A 850 -25.19 26.64 -25.43
CA ASN A 850 -24.63 27.24 -24.22
C ASN A 850 -23.88 28.54 -24.55
N LEU A 851 -24.41 29.66 -24.05
CA LEU A 851 -23.85 31.00 -24.22
C LEU A 851 -23.49 31.54 -22.83
N MET A 852 -22.27 31.24 -22.40
CA MET A 852 -21.81 31.53 -21.04
C MET A 852 -20.43 32.18 -21.04
N GLY A 853 -20.33 33.30 -20.34
CA GLY A 853 -19.06 33.99 -20.12
C GLY A 853 -19.15 35.01 -18.99
N ALA A 854 -17.99 35.49 -18.58
CA ALA A 854 -17.86 36.62 -17.68
C ALA A 854 -16.55 37.37 -17.95
N ASP A 855 -16.57 38.68 -17.79
CA ASP A 855 -15.33 39.44 -17.74
C ASP A 855 -14.56 39.18 -16.44
N ALA A 856 -13.31 39.64 -16.40
CA ALA A 856 -12.43 39.42 -15.27
C ALA A 856 -12.87 40.17 -13.99
N THR A 857 -13.60 41.29 -14.13
CA THR A 857 -14.10 42.06 -12.99
C THR A 857 -15.22 41.30 -12.26
N GLU A 858 -16.13 40.68 -13.01
CA GLU A 858 -17.20 39.86 -12.44
C GLU A 858 -16.67 38.54 -11.89
N ASN A 859 -15.75 37.87 -12.61
CA ASN A 859 -15.18 36.62 -12.14
C ASN A 859 -14.39 36.76 -10.84
N LYS A 860 -13.59 37.83 -10.73
CA LYS A 860 -12.80 38.14 -9.54
C LYS A 860 -13.61 38.26 -8.25
N LYS A 861 -14.91 38.59 -8.32
CA LYS A 861 -15.79 38.63 -7.14
C LYS A 861 -16.04 37.25 -6.53
N ASN A 862 -15.85 36.18 -7.30
CA ASN A 862 -16.19 34.80 -6.95
C ASN A 862 -14.97 33.87 -6.85
N LEU A 863 -13.77 34.37 -7.17
CA LEU A 863 -12.53 33.63 -7.02
C LEU A 863 -11.94 33.84 -5.61
N PRO A 864 -11.22 32.85 -5.07
CA PRO A 864 -10.37 33.11 -3.93
C PRO A 864 -9.21 33.97 -4.44
N TRP A 865 -8.83 35.00 -3.67
CA TRP A 865 -7.71 35.90 -4.00
C TRP A 865 -7.98 36.87 -5.15
N ASN A 866 -6.97 37.65 -5.52
CA ASN A 866 -7.09 38.78 -6.44
C ASN A 866 -6.81 38.38 -7.90
N TYR A 867 -7.43 37.28 -8.36
CA TYR A 867 -7.24 36.76 -9.72
C TYR A 867 -7.98 37.61 -10.76
N ASP A 868 -7.37 37.84 -11.91
CA ASP A 868 -7.88 38.68 -13.00
C ASP A 868 -8.00 37.83 -14.27
N GLU A 869 -9.09 37.06 -14.36
CA GLU A 869 -9.31 36.01 -15.37
C GLU A 869 -10.70 36.14 -15.99
N THR A 870 -10.80 36.11 -17.32
CA THR A 870 -12.09 36.04 -18.02
C THR A 870 -12.58 34.59 -18.09
N LEU A 871 -13.90 34.39 -18.19
CA LEU A 871 -14.52 33.06 -18.32
C LEU A 871 -15.22 32.90 -19.67
N GLY A 872 -15.16 31.68 -20.22
CA GLY A 872 -15.94 31.28 -21.39
C GLY A 872 -15.67 32.15 -22.61
N ASN A 873 -16.72 32.72 -23.19
CA ASN A 873 -16.62 33.55 -24.40
C ASN A 873 -16.18 35.02 -24.15
N ASN A 874 -15.75 35.35 -22.93
CA ASN A 874 -15.28 36.68 -22.51
C ASN A 874 -16.34 37.80 -22.58
N VAL A 875 -17.62 37.45 -22.73
CA VAL A 875 -18.76 38.38 -22.70
C VAL A 875 -19.53 38.13 -21.41
N ASN A 876 -20.01 39.19 -20.76
CA ASN A 876 -20.90 39.06 -19.60
C ASN A 876 -22.27 38.55 -20.04
N GLU A 877 -22.41 37.21 -20.09
CA GLU A 877 -23.68 36.57 -20.39
C GLU A 877 -23.81 35.19 -19.73
N CYS A 878 -25.04 34.82 -19.40
CA CYS A 878 -25.37 33.49 -18.92
C CYS A 878 -26.71 33.05 -19.50
N SER A 879 -26.66 32.09 -20.43
CA SER A 879 -27.83 31.52 -21.08
C SER A 879 -27.52 30.13 -21.61
N SER A 880 -28.55 29.30 -21.64
CA SER A 880 -28.48 28.00 -22.30
C SER A 880 -29.82 27.69 -22.92
N ILE A 881 -29.88 27.80 -24.25
CA ILE A 881 -31.14 27.76 -24.99
C ILE A 881 -31.40 26.32 -25.40
N ILE A 882 -32.47 25.73 -24.85
CA ILE A 882 -32.99 24.44 -25.28
C ILE A 882 -34.14 24.65 -26.27
N ARG A 883 -34.07 24.03 -27.44
CA ARG A 883 -35.03 24.19 -28.55
C ARG A 883 -35.44 22.84 -29.13
N LEU A 884 -36.73 22.69 -29.45
CA LEU A 884 -37.20 21.61 -30.33
C LEU A 884 -37.18 22.06 -31.79
N HIS A 885 -36.86 21.12 -32.68
CA HIS A 885 -36.62 21.42 -34.09
C HIS A 885 -37.80 21.12 -35.00
N GLU A 886 -37.81 21.82 -36.12
CA GLU A 886 -38.91 21.90 -37.07
C GLU A 886 -38.48 21.42 -38.44
N LYS A 887 -39.40 20.75 -39.15
CA LYS A 887 -39.17 20.34 -40.53
C LYS A 887 -39.46 21.49 -41.49
N ASP A 888 -40.53 22.22 -41.20
CA ASP A 888 -41.04 23.34 -41.98
C ASP A 888 -41.89 24.25 -41.08
N ASN A 889 -42.58 25.23 -41.66
CA ASN A 889 -43.40 26.17 -40.87
C ASN A 889 -44.55 25.50 -40.10
N TRP A 890 -44.97 24.30 -40.51
CA TRP A 890 -46.21 23.64 -40.10
C TRP A 890 -45.99 22.39 -39.25
N ASN A 891 -44.78 21.85 -39.23
CA ASN A 891 -44.48 20.56 -38.64
C ASN A 891 -43.18 20.60 -37.84
N GLY A 892 -43.23 20.11 -36.60
CA GLY A 892 -42.04 19.64 -35.89
C GLY A 892 -41.33 18.51 -36.66
N THR A 893 -40.05 18.29 -36.41
CA THR A 893 -39.35 17.11 -36.96
C THR A 893 -39.97 15.83 -36.40
N ASP A 894 -39.92 14.73 -37.16
CA ASP A 894 -40.43 13.43 -36.72
C ASP A 894 -39.78 12.98 -35.40
N ALA A 895 -38.53 13.37 -35.18
CA ALA A 895 -37.80 13.16 -33.93
C ALA A 895 -38.33 14.03 -32.76
N ALA A 896 -38.54 15.34 -32.97
CA ALA A 896 -39.06 16.25 -31.95
C ALA A 896 -40.46 15.86 -31.48
N LEU A 897 -41.33 15.42 -32.40
CA LEU A 897 -42.71 15.00 -32.08
C LEU A 897 -42.77 13.84 -31.07
N LYS A 898 -41.72 13.01 -30.97
CA LYS A 898 -41.64 11.91 -30.00
C LYS A 898 -41.33 12.38 -28.57
N LEU A 899 -40.86 13.62 -28.40
CA LEU A 899 -40.51 14.21 -27.12
C LEU A 899 -41.64 15.05 -26.51
N ILE A 900 -42.65 15.41 -27.30
CA ILE A 900 -43.82 16.16 -26.83
C ILE A 900 -44.56 15.39 -25.74
N GLY A 901 -44.80 16.06 -24.61
CA GLY A 901 -45.41 15.49 -23.41
C GLY A 901 -44.52 14.48 -22.68
N LYS A 902 -43.20 14.44 -22.96
CA LYS A 902 -42.23 13.53 -22.34
C LYS A 902 -41.14 14.28 -21.59
N GLU A 903 -40.50 13.57 -20.67
CA GLU A 903 -39.37 14.06 -19.88
C GLU A 903 -38.05 13.56 -20.50
N VAL A 904 -37.04 14.42 -20.56
CA VAL A 904 -35.70 14.12 -21.07
C VAL A 904 -34.67 14.55 -20.03
N PRO A 905 -33.76 13.68 -19.58
CA PRO A 905 -32.79 14.04 -18.54
C PRO A 905 -31.69 14.96 -19.10
N VAL A 906 -31.40 16.03 -18.37
CA VAL A 906 -30.40 17.07 -18.66
C VAL A 906 -29.54 17.30 -17.42
N GLN A 907 -28.28 17.69 -17.62
CA GLN A 907 -27.37 18.01 -16.53
C GLN A 907 -26.52 19.24 -16.85
N LEU A 908 -26.23 20.03 -15.82
CA LEU A 908 -25.24 21.10 -15.84
C LEU A 908 -23.91 20.52 -15.40
N VAL A 909 -22.89 20.67 -16.25
CA VAL A 909 -21.57 20.11 -16.06
C VAL A 909 -20.54 21.22 -16.01
N VAL A 910 -19.58 21.07 -15.09
CA VAL A 910 -18.37 21.89 -15.04
C VAL A 910 -17.17 20.99 -15.34
N ALA A 911 -16.51 21.25 -16.47
CA ALA A 911 -15.20 20.69 -16.77
C ALA A 911 -14.12 21.58 -16.16
N TYR A 912 -13.67 21.23 -14.95
CA TYR A 912 -12.61 21.98 -14.27
C TYR A 912 -11.24 21.81 -14.95
N ASN A 913 -11.03 20.64 -15.58
CA ASN A 913 -9.90 20.29 -16.44
C ASN A 913 -10.25 18.99 -17.22
N ASP A 914 -9.34 18.53 -18.10
CA ASP A 914 -9.51 17.33 -18.94
C ASP A 914 -9.80 16.03 -18.17
N PHE A 915 -9.51 15.98 -16.88
CA PHE A 915 -9.67 14.78 -16.05
C PHE A 915 -10.92 14.81 -15.17
N ASN A 916 -11.53 15.99 -14.98
CA ASN A 916 -12.58 16.24 -14.00
C ASN A 916 -13.73 17.03 -14.65
N VAL A 917 -14.61 16.29 -15.32
CA VAL A 917 -15.87 16.76 -15.91
C VAL A 917 -17.01 16.34 -14.98
N ILE A 918 -17.52 17.28 -14.19
CA ILE A 918 -18.34 16.97 -13.02
C ILE A 918 -19.78 17.49 -13.20
N PRO A 919 -20.81 16.63 -13.05
CA PRO A 919 -22.19 17.10 -12.98
C PRO A 919 -22.41 17.84 -11.66
N VAL A 920 -22.79 19.11 -11.76
CA VAL A 920 -23.07 19.96 -10.59
C VAL A 920 -24.56 20.15 -10.35
N GLN A 921 -25.40 19.90 -11.37
CA GLN A 921 -26.86 19.84 -11.23
C GLN A 921 -27.45 18.86 -12.24
N GLU A 922 -28.40 18.03 -11.81
CA GLU A 922 -29.15 17.09 -12.64
C GLU A 922 -30.65 17.41 -12.54
N PHE A 923 -31.38 17.31 -13.65
CA PHE A 923 -32.83 17.50 -13.70
C PHE A 923 -33.43 16.88 -14.97
N GLU A 924 -34.75 16.92 -15.12
CA GLU A 924 -35.47 16.55 -16.34
C GLU A 924 -36.03 17.79 -17.02
N VAL A 925 -35.96 17.87 -18.36
CA VAL A 925 -36.75 18.83 -19.13
C VAL A 925 -38.03 18.15 -19.62
N HIS A 926 -39.16 18.83 -19.46
CA HIS A 926 -40.46 18.38 -19.95
C HIS A 926 -40.94 19.29 -21.08
N PHE A 927 -40.97 18.76 -22.29
CA PHE A 927 -41.53 19.46 -23.43
C PHE A 927 -43.06 19.37 -23.36
N ILE A 928 -43.72 20.49 -23.08
CA ILE A 928 -45.15 20.50 -22.74
C ILE A 928 -46.02 20.25 -23.97
N ASN A 929 -47.19 19.63 -23.75
CA ASN A 929 -48.26 19.56 -24.75
C ASN A 929 -48.81 20.98 -25.00
N PRO A 930 -48.62 21.57 -26.19
CA PRO A 930 -48.96 22.97 -26.43
C PRO A 930 -50.46 23.28 -26.40
N LEU A 931 -51.29 22.29 -26.75
CA LEU A 931 -52.70 22.47 -27.03
C LEU A 931 -53.51 21.24 -26.59
N THR A 932 -54.71 21.46 -26.06
CA THR A 932 -55.62 20.39 -25.61
C THR A 932 -57.04 20.64 -26.12
N ILE A 933 -57.78 19.58 -26.49
CA ILE A 933 -59.17 19.68 -26.96
C ILE A 933 -60.11 19.79 -25.75
N ASP A 934 -61.04 20.76 -25.78
CA ASP A 934 -62.01 20.98 -24.72
C ASP A 934 -63.10 19.87 -24.67
N GLY A 935 -63.72 19.70 -23.51
CA GLY A 935 -64.52 18.50 -23.18
C GLY A 935 -65.92 18.40 -23.82
N SER A 936 -66.41 19.42 -24.49
CA SER A 936 -67.76 19.44 -25.10
C SER A 936 -67.86 20.50 -26.19
N ILE A 937 -68.82 20.32 -27.11
CA ILE A 937 -69.22 21.40 -28.01
C ILE A 937 -70.37 22.15 -27.33
N SER A 938 -70.26 23.48 -27.22
CA SER A 938 -71.13 24.32 -26.38
C SER A 938 -72.54 24.57 -26.92
N ASP A 939 -72.90 23.99 -28.07
CA ASP A 939 -74.20 24.15 -28.74
C ASP A 939 -74.91 22.81 -28.94
N ASN A 940 -76.15 22.83 -29.45
CA ASN A 940 -77.04 21.69 -29.51
C ASN A 940 -77.62 21.51 -30.92
N PHE A 941 -77.83 20.26 -31.32
CA PHE A 941 -78.71 19.96 -32.46
C PHE A 941 -80.17 19.97 -32.03
N VAL A 942 -81.08 20.13 -32.99
CA VAL A 942 -82.52 19.89 -32.84
C VAL A 942 -82.91 18.69 -33.69
N ASP A 943 -83.57 17.70 -33.08
CA ASP A 943 -84.04 16.52 -33.79
C ASP A 943 -85.16 16.86 -34.78
N ALA A 944 -85.22 16.11 -35.89
CA ALA A 944 -86.24 16.23 -36.95
C ALA A 944 -86.46 17.67 -37.51
N GLU A 945 -85.43 18.53 -37.46
CA GLU A 945 -85.48 19.89 -38.02
C GLU A 945 -85.52 19.85 -39.56
N ILE A 946 -86.47 20.58 -40.17
CA ILE A 946 -86.59 20.68 -41.64
C ILE A 946 -85.26 21.20 -42.21
N ASP A 947 -84.80 20.55 -43.28
CA ASP A 947 -83.50 20.77 -43.94
C ASP A 947 -82.25 20.47 -43.08
N GLY A 948 -82.43 19.80 -41.94
CA GLY A 948 -81.36 19.36 -41.05
C GLY A 948 -80.95 20.42 -40.03
N SER A 949 -80.44 19.97 -38.88
CA SER A 949 -79.97 20.84 -37.81
C SER A 949 -78.46 21.07 -37.94
N PHE A 950 -78.05 22.34 -38.00
CA PHE A 950 -76.65 22.72 -38.22
C PHE A 950 -76.10 23.34 -36.94
N LEU A 951 -74.92 22.87 -36.55
CA LEU A 951 -74.19 23.33 -35.38
C LEU A 951 -72.86 23.91 -35.86
N SER A 952 -72.57 25.16 -35.52
CA SER A 952 -71.29 25.79 -35.85
C SER A 952 -70.19 25.20 -34.99
N VAL A 953 -69.20 24.56 -35.61
CA VAL A 953 -68.01 24.07 -34.91
C VAL A 953 -66.83 25.02 -35.05
N ALA A 954 -66.89 25.96 -35.99
CA ALA A 954 -65.86 27.00 -36.12
C ALA A 954 -65.71 27.83 -34.82
N LYS A 955 -66.84 28.13 -34.16
CA LYS A 955 -66.89 28.93 -32.92
C LYS A 955 -66.96 28.09 -31.64
N ASN A 956 -67.64 26.94 -31.69
CA ASN A 956 -68.03 26.17 -30.50
C ASN A 956 -67.17 24.92 -30.25
N PHE A 957 -66.29 24.55 -31.18
CA PHE A 957 -65.27 23.53 -30.95
C PHE A 957 -63.95 24.24 -30.62
N THR A 958 -63.63 24.25 -29.33
CA THR A 958 -62.54 25.03 -28.76
C THR A 958 -61.43 24.13 -28.23
N PHE A 959 -60.26 24.73 -28.09
CA PHE A 959 -59.09 24.16 -27.47
C PHE A 959 -58.60 25.10 -26.38
N THR A 960 -57.90 24.54 -25.40
CA THR A 960 -57.17 25.30 -24.39
C THR A 960 -55.68 25.13 -24.63
N ASP A 961 -54.95 26.24 -24.77
CA ASP A 961 -53.49 26.22 -24.91
C ASP A 961 -52.76 26.05 -23.57
N TRP A 962 -51.45 25.86 -23.62
CA TRP A 962 -50.61 25.65 -22.44
C TRP A 962 -50.66 26.81 -21.42
N ASN A 963 -51.02 28.02 -21.85
CA ASN A 963 -51.16 29.21 -21.01
C ASN A 963 -52.63 29.49 -20.61
N ASN A 964 -53.50 28.48 -20.75
CA ASN A 964 -54.94 28.54 -20.46
C ASN A 964 -55.70 29.57 -21.31
N LYS A 965 -55.25 29.86 -22.53
CA LYS A 965 -55.94 30.72 -23.48
C LYS A 965 -56.86 29.91 -24.38
N PRO A 966 -58.07 30.42 -24.69
CA PRO A 966 -59.00 29.76 -25.60
C PRO A 966 -58.52 29.87 -27.04
N VAL A 967 -58.67 28.79 -27.80
CA VAL A 967 -58.24 28.67 -29.20
C VAL A 967 -59.39 28.09 -30.02
N ALA A 968 -59.71 28.66 -31.18
CA ALA A 968 -60.85 28.25 -32.01
C ALA A 968 -60.69 28.68 -33.47
N ALA A 969 -61.34 27.97 -34.40
CA ALA A 969 -61.25 28.28 -35.83
C ALA A 969 -61.96 29.61 -36.21
N ALA A 970 -62.82 30.14 -35.35
CA ALA A 970 -63.45 31.45 -35.49
C ALA A 970 -63.72 32.08 -34.11
N VAL A 971 -63.76 33.40 -34.06
CA VAL A 971 -64.06 34.16 -32.84
C VAL A 971 -65.55 34.06 -32.49
N ALA A 972 -65.86 33.85 -31.20
CA ALA A 972 -67.23 33.78 -30.70
C ALA A 972 -67.98 35.13 -30.85
N ASP A 973 -69.30 35.07 -31.03
CA ASP A 973 -70.12 36.26 -31.19
C ASP A 973 -70.17 37.06 -29.86
N LYS A 974 -69.46 38.20 -29.81
CA LYS A 974 -69.24 39.08 -28.64
C LYS A 974 -68.09 38.65 -27.70
N ALA A 975 -67.08 37.95 -28.21
CA ALA A 975 -65.85 37.68 -27.47
C ALA A 975 -65.26 38.95 -26.80
N THR A 976 -64.84 38.84 -25.55
CA THR A 976 -64.10 39.89 -24.83
C THR A 976 -62.91 39.28 -24.08
N GLY A 977 -61.94 40.10 -23.66
CA GLY A 977 -60.72 39.58 -23.03
C GLY A 977 -59.92 38.69 -23.98
N ASP A 978 -59.46 37.54 -23.48
CA ASP A 978 -58.59 36.61 -24.24
C ASP A 978 -59.27 35.94 -25.45
N GLU A 979 -60.61 35.81 -25.44
CA GLU A 979 -61.37 35.12 -26.50
C GLU A 979 -61.28 35.82 -27.86
N VAL A 980 -60.92 37.11 -27.89
CA VAL A 980 -60.76 37.86 -29.15
C VAL A 980 -59.58 37.34 -29.98
N TYR A 981 -58.62 36.68 -29.34
CA TYR A 981 -57.41 36.13 -29.97
C TYR A 981 -57.52 34.65 -30.34
N ALA A 982 -58.68 34.02 -30.10
CA ALA A 982 -58.85 32.58 -30.28
C ALA A 982 -58.49 32.08 -31.69
N HIS A 983 -58.83 32.86 -32.72
CA HIS A 983 -58.48 32.53 -34.11
C HIS A 983 -56.99 32.74 -34.42
N ALA A 984 -56.38 33.81 -33.91
CA ALA A 984 -54.95 34.03 -34.10
C ALA A 984 -54.11 32.94 -33.41
N LEU A 985 -54.53 32.48 -32.23
CA LEU A 985 -53.91 31.33 -31.56
C LEU A 985 -54.10 30.03 -32.34
N TYR A 986 -55.25 29.86 -33.02
CA TYR A 986 -55.51 28.69 -33.86
C TYR A 986 -54.52 28.62 -35.02
N ASP A 987 -54.21 29.77 -35.62
CA ASP A 987 -53.20 29.88 -36.67
C ASP A 987 -51.77 29.75 -36.11
N TYR A 988 -51.48 30.35 -34.96
CA TYR A 988 -50.19 30.25 -34.26
C TYR A 988 -49.78 28.79 -33.97
N TYR A 989 -50.71 27.97 -33.47
CA TYR A 989 -50.48 26.54 -33.26
C TYR A 989 -50.60 25.70 -34.54
N ALA A 990 -50.90 26.35 -35.67
CA ALA A 990 -51.02 25.74 -36.99
C ALA A 990 -52.07 24.61 -37.02
N VAL A 991 -53.21 24.82 -36.35
CA VAL A 991 -54.30 23.85 -36.23
C VAL A 991 -54.95 23.63 -37.60
N ARG A 992 -55.09 22.37 -38.00
CA ARG A 992 -55.56 21.97 -39.33
C ARG A 992 -56.08 20.54 -39.34
N GLU A 993 -56.70 20.17 -40.44
CA GLU A 993 -57.25 18.83 -40.66
C GLU A 993 -58.18 18.37 -39.52
N VAL A 994 -58.96 19.29 -38.95
CA VAL A 994 -59.97 18.98 -37.94
C VAL A 994 -61.00 18.05 -38.54
N LYS A 995 -61.01 16.80 -38.08
CA LYS A 995 -61.82 15.73 -38.65
C LYS A 995 -62.67 15.05 -37.59
N PHE A 996 -63.97 15.31 -37.64
CA PHE A 996 -64.97 14.57 -36.88
C PHE A 996 -65.27 13.24 -37.56
N LEU A 997 -65.10 12.13 -36.84
CA LEU A 997 -65.39 10.77 -37.32
C LEU A 997 -66.90 10.51 -37.28
N THR A 998 -67.62 11.20 -38.17
CA THR A 998 -69.09 11.19 -38.23
C THR A 998 -69.69 9.79 -38.44
N ASP A 999 -68.94 8.87 -39.05
CA ASP A 999 -69.28 7.47 -39.27
C ASP A 999 -69.19 6.60 -38.00
N LYS A 1000 -68.44 7.06 -36.99
CA LYS A 1000 -68.27 6.40 -35.69
C LYS A 1000 -69.15 7.01 -34.59
N THR A 1001 -70.02 7.94 -34.94
CA THR A 1001 -70.90 8.64 -34.00
C THR A 1001 -71.80 7.66 -33.25
N THR A 1002 -71.85 7.81 -31.92
CA THR A 1002 -72.77 7.07 -31.05
C THR A 1002 -73.68 8.02 -30.28
N THR A 1003 -74.64 7.47 -29.55
CA THR A 1003 -75.67 8.20 -28.80
C THR A 1003 -75.90 7.56 -27.43
N SER A 1004 -76.63 8.27 -26.57
CA SER A 1004 -77.17 7.72 -25.32
C SER A 1004 -78.57 7.12 -25.45
N LEU A 1005 -78.95 6.73 -26.68
CA LEU A 1005 -80.27 6.16 -26.98
C LEU A 1005 -80.25 4.63 -26.96
N ALA A 1006 -81.33 4.04 -26.45
CA ALA A 1006 -81.65 2.64 -26.58
C ALA A 1006 -82.98 2.47 -27.32
N TRP A 1007 -83.08 1.46 -28.18
CA TRP A 1007 -84.32 1.15 -28.89
C TRP A 1007 -85.28 0.37 -27.97
N ASN A 1008 -86.49 0.88 -27.77
CA ASN A 1008 -87.55 0.16 -27.08
C ASN A 1008 -88.51 -0.48 -28.11
N ALA A 1009 -88.44 -1.80 -28.24
CA ALA A 1009 -89.27 -2.55 -29.18
C ALA A 1009 -90.77 -2.53 -28.84
N ALA A 1010 -91.15 -2.33 -27.56
CA ALA A 1010 -92.55 -2.31 -27.13
C ALA A 1010 -93.25 -1.00 -27.51
N THR A 1011 -92.53 0.12 -27.46
CA THR A 1011 -93.04 1.45 -27.82
C THR A 1011 -92.64 1.89 -29.23
N SER A 1012 -91.82 1.09 -29.93
CA SER A 1012 -91.27 1.39 -31.26
C SER A 1012 -90.63 2.79 -31.35
N THR A 1013 -89.95 3.19 -30.28
CA THR A 1013 -89.26 4.50 -30.19
C THR A 1013 -87.92 4.37 -29.45
N TYR A 1014 -87.12 5.42 -29.51
CA TYR A 1014 -85.86 5.52 -28.80
C TYR A 1014 -86.07 6.16 -27.43
N GLU A 1015 -85.42 5.60 -26.41
CA GLU A 1015 -85.40 6.15 -25.05
C GLU A 1015 -83.98 6.58 -24.68
N HIS A 1016 -83.86 7.72 -24.01
CA HIS A 1016 -82.59 8.15 -23.43
C HIS A 1016 -82.30 7.33 -22.17
N LYS A 1017 -81.12 6.73 -22.09
CA LYS A 1017 -80.65 6.00 -20.91
C LYS A 1017 -79.34 6.60 -20.40
N GLU A 1018 -79.41 7.18 -19.20
CA GLU A 1018 -78.25 7.75 -18.52
C GLU A 1018 -77.13 6.69 -18.39
N GLY A 1019 -75.89 7.10 -18.66
CA GLY A 1019 -74.71 6.20 -18.67
C GLY A 1019 -74.49 5.40 -19.96
N THR A 1020 -75.39 5.46 -20.95
CA THR A 1020 -75.19 4.80 -22.26
C THR A 1020 -74.36 5.70 -23.19
N THR A 1021 -73.33 5.16 -23.83
CA THR A 1021 -72.42 5.91 -24.74
C THR A 1021 -72.18 5.21 -26.08
N ASP A 1022 -72.73 4.01 -26.28
CA ASP A 1022 -72.54 3.15 -27.45
C ASP A 1022 -73.82 2.95 -28.27
N GLY A 1023 -74.88 3.70 -27.96
CA GLY A 1023 -76.14 3.70 -28.70
C GLY A 1023 -75.93 4.13 -30.15
N LYS A 1024 -76.73 3.58 -31.08
CA LYS A 1024 -76.65 3.96 -32.49
C LYS A 1024 -77.41 5.26 -32.75
N LEU A 1025 -77.08 5.94 -33.84
CA LEU A 1025 -77.95 7.00 -34.37
C LEU A 1025 -79.34 6.43 -34.71
N PRO A 1026 -80.40 7.26 -34.65
CA PRO A 1026 -81.72 6.85 -35.10
C PRO A 1026 -81.70 6.31 -36.53
N THR A 1027 -82.60 5.36 -36.84
CA THR A 1027 -82.69 4.76 -38.18
C THR A 1027 -82.89 5.85 -39.25
N ASN A 1028 -82.09 5.83 -40.32
CA ASN A 1028 -82.01 6.84 -41.39
C ASN A 1028 -81.48 8.23 -40.98
N ALA A 1029 -81.04 8.42 -39.73
CA ALA A 1029 -80.36 9.64 -39.33
C ALA A 1029 -78.89 9.61 -39.78
N SER A 1030 -78.33 10.79 -40.07
CA SER A 1030 -76.91 10.92 -40.44
C SER A 1030 -76.32 12.21 -39.87
N LEU A 1031 -75.02 12.16 -39.58
CA LEU A 1031 -74.22 13.33 -39.23
C LEU A 1031 -73.20 13.58 -40.34
N LYS A 1032 -73.02 14.84 -40.73
CA LYS A 1032 -72.09 15.22 -41.79
C LYS A 1032 -71.26 16.43 -41.38
N MET A 1033 -70.02 16.48 -41.87
CA MET A 1033 -69.18 17.68 -41.82
C MET A 1033 -69.53 18.58 -43.00
N MET A 1034 -69.86 19.83 -42.74
CA MET A 1034 -70.35 20.77 -43.75
C MET A 1034 -69.63 22.11 -43.68
N ASN A 1035 -69.47 22.75 -44.84
CA ASN A 1035 -69.15 24.15 -44.96
C ASN A 1035 -70.41 24.92 -45.37
N TRP A 1036 -70.85 25.80 -44.48
CA TRP A 1036 -72.03 26.62 -44.68
C TRP A 1036 -71.74 28.07 -44.31
N ASP A 1037 -72.21 28.96 -45.18
CA ASP A 1037 -72.27 30.41 -44.98
C ASP A 1037 -73.67 30.72 -44.45
N GLU A 1038 -73.76 31.05 -43.16
CA GLU A 1038 -75.02 31.25 -42.42
C GLU A 1038 -75.91 32.34 -43.03
N THR A 1039 -75.36 33.21 -43.91
CA THR A 1039 -76.14 34.23 -44.63
C THR A 1039 -76.95 33.66 -45.81
N LYS A 1040 -76.74 32.39 -46.17
CA LYS A 1040 -77.38 31.70 -47.30
C LYS A 1040 -78.25 30.54 -46.79
N ALA A 1041 -79.17 30.07 -47.65
CA ALA A 1041 -80.02 28.92 -47.32
C ALA A 1041 -79.19 27.64 -47.06
N LYS A 1042 -79.60 26.79 -46.09
CA LYS A 1042 -78.90 25.53 -45.73
C LYS A 1042 -78.67 24.58 -46.92
N SER A 1043 -79.53 24.65 -47.93
CA SER A 1043 -79.39 23.86 -49.17
C SER A 1043 -78.12 24.18 -49.98
N THR A 1044 -77.43 25.29 -49.70
CA THR A 1044 -76.16 25.64 -50.35
C THR A 1044 -74.93 25.13 -49.61
N ALA A 1045 -75.10 24.46 -48.46
CA ALA A 1045 -74.00 23.89 -47.70
C ALA A 1045 -73.32 22.74 -48.49
N THR A 1046 -71.99 22.64 -48.40
CA THR A 1046 -71.21 21.59 -49.08
C THR A 1046 -70.53 20.68 -48.07
N GLU A 1047 -70.42 19.39 -48.37
CA GLU A 1047 -69.71 18.44 -47.49
C GLU A 1047 -68.21 18.74 -47.44
N ALA A 1048 -67.65 18.76 -46.24
CA ALA A 1048 -66.22 18.97 -45.98
C ALA A 1048 -65.50 17.65 -45.66
N LYS A 1049 -64.26 17.50 -46.12
CA LYS A 1049 -63.43 16.32 -45.80
C LYS A 1049 -62.66 16.47 -44.48
N ALA A 1050 -62.34 17.70 -44.12
CA ALA A 1050 -61.76 18.15 -42.86
C ALA A 1050 -61.98 19.67 -42.75
N ASP A 1051 -61.72 20.25 -41.57
CA ASP A 1051 -61.89 21.67 -41.25
C ASP A 1051 -63.29 22.22 -41.59
N PRO A 1052 -64.38 21.57 -41.13
CA PRO A 1052 -65.73 22.05 -41.40
C PRO A 1052 -66.04 23.33 -40.63
N THR A 1053 -66.86 24.22 -41.21
CA THR A 1053 -67.45 25.31 -40.43
C THR A 1053 -68.60 24.83 -39.55
N HIS A 1054 -69.30 23.77 -39.97
CA HIS A 1054 -70.49 23.23 -39.30
C HIS A 1054 -70.51 21.70 -39.27
N LEU A 1055 -71.14 21.15 -38.24
CA LEU A 1055 -71.68 19.79 -38.28
C LEU A 1055 -73.17 19.87 -38.59
N ALA A 1056 -73.68 18.95 -39.41
CA ALA A 1056 -75.09 18.90 -39.80
C ALA A 1056 -75.71 17.54 -39.48
N TYR A 1057 -76.72 17.54 -38.62
CA TYR A 1057 -77.50 16.37 -38.22
C TYR A 1057 -78.82 16.32 -39.00
N PHE A 1058 -79.04 15.25 -39.75
CA PHE A 1058 -80.23 15.04 -40.56
C PHE A 1058 -81.05 13.88 -40.00
N ASN A 1059 -82.31 14.12 -39.64
CA ASN A 1059 -83.28 13.09 -39.23
C ASN A 1059 -84.67 13.29 -39.87
N ASN A 1060 -84.72 13.78 -41.12
CA ASN A 1060 -85.99 14.19 -41.76
C ASN A 1060 -86.82 13.00 -42.26
N HIS A 1061 -86.21 11.82 -42.36
CA HIS A 1061 -86.83 10.57 -42.83
C HIS A 1061 -86.65 9.41 -41.84
N GLY A 1062 -86.15 9.70 -40.63
CA GLY A 1062 -85.95 8.71 -39.58
C GLY A 1062 -87.04 8.77 -38.51
N THR A 1063 -86.88 7.95 -37.47
CA THR A 1063 -87.82 7.94 -36.33
C THR A 1063 -87.55 9.16 -35.44
N PRO A 1064 -88.54 10.08 -35.23
CA PRO A 1064 -88.37 11.20 -34.32
C PRO A 1064 -88.09 10.73 -32.89
N VAL A 1065 -87.15 11.39 -32.22
CA VAL A 1065 -86.79 11.12 -30.83
C VAL A 1065 -87.42 12.17 -29.93
N ASN A 1066 -88.37 11.76 -29.09
CA ASN A 1066 -89.21 12.66 -28.29
C ASN A 1066 -88.59 13.07 -26.95
N VAL A 1067 -87.29 12.79 -26.76
CA VAL A 1067 -86.52 13.09 -25.55
C VAL A 1067 -85.20 13.73 -25.95
N ASP A 1068 -84.67 14.59 -25.09
CA ASP A 1068 -83.30 15.08 -25.24
C ASP A 1068 -82.33 13.90 -25.05
N TYR A 1069 -81.28 13.85 -25.87
CA TYR A 1069 -80.25 12.82 -25.74
C TYR A 1069 -78.86 13.37 -26.05
N ASN A 1070 -77.84 12.58 -25.74
CA ASN A 1070 -76.44 12.92 -25.98
C ASN A 1070 -75.96 12.19 -27.22
N MET A 1071 -75.22 12.90 -28.07
CA MET A 1071 -74.43 12.39 -29.16
C MET A 1071 -72.96 12.44 -28.76
N PHE A 1072 -72.19 11.41 -29.09
CA PHE A 1072 -70.78 11.29 -28.77
C PHE A 1072 -69.96 11.18 -30.06
N LEU A 1073 -68.96 12.05 -30.18
CA LEU A 1073 -68.12 12.19 -31.37
C LEU A 1073 -66.67 11.87 -31.04
N THR A 1074 -65.96 11.29 -32.00
CA THR A 1074 -64.49 11.26 -32.00
C THR A 1074 -63.98 12.31 -32.98
N VAL A 1075 -63.00 13.09 -32.56
CA VAL A 1075 -62.33 14.10 -33.41
C VAL A 1075 -60.83 13.87 -33.42
N ASN A 1076 -60.22 14.01 -34.59
CA ASN A 1076 -58.77 14.06 -34.77
C ASN A 1076 -58.38 15.42 -35.33
N VAL A 1077 -57.30 16.00 -34.82
CA VAL A 1077 -56.84 17.34 -35.18
C VAL A 1077 -55.33 17.32 -35.34
N ASN A 1078 -54.83 17.82 -36.46
CA ASN A 1078 -53.40 18.03 -36.65
C ASN A 1078 -53.03 19.45 -36.22
N TYR A 1079 -51.89 19.61 -35.59
CA TYR A 1079 -51.32 20.91 -35.23
C TYR A 1079 -49.80 20.85 -35.38
N LYS A 1080 -49.10 21.98 -35.16
CA LYS A 1080 -47.65 22.05 -35.43
C LYS A 1080 -46.82 20.95 -34.75
N TRP A 1081 -47.15 20.65 -33.49
CA TRP A 1081 -46.38 19.73 -32.65
C TRP A 1081 -47.04 18.36 -32.46
N GLY A 1082 -47.96 17.97 -33.36
CA GLY A 1082 -48.45 16.60 -33.41
C GLY A 1082 -49.92 16.46 -33.80
N VAL A 1083 -50.54 15.41 -33.25
CA VAL A 1083 -51.94 15.06 -33.51
C VAL A 1083 -52.68 14.96 -32.17
N LEU A 1084 -53.77 15.70 -32.04
CA LEU A 1084 -54.71 15.58 -30.93
C LEU A 1084 -55.85 14.65 -31.35
N SER A 1085 -56.26 13.77 -30.44
CA SER A 1085 -57.43 12.92 -30.62
C SER A 1085 -58.28 12.97 -29.35
N LYS A 1086 -59.60 13.14 -29.54
CA LYS A 1086 -60.55 13.15 -28.44
C LYS A 1086 -61.74 12.27 -28.78
N ASP A 1087 -61.93 11.23 -27.99
CA ASP A 1087 -63.10 10.37 -28.02
C ASP A 1087 -64.21 10.90 -27.11
N ASN A 1088 -65.44 10.49 -27.41
CA ASN A 1088 -66.64 10.78 -26.61
C ASN A 1088 -66.92 12.27 -26.37
N LEU A 1089 -66.55 13.13 -27.33
CA LEU A 1089 -66.91 14.54 -27.31
C LEU A 1089 -68.43 14.67 -27.33
N LYS A 1090 -68.98 15.21 -26.24
CA LYS A 1090 -70.42 15.25 -26.00
C LYS A 1090 -71.06 16.46 -26.70
N VAL A 1091 -72.13 16.19 -27.44
CA VAL A 1091 -73.04 17.18 -28.03
C VAL A 1091 -74.47 16.81 -27.65
N ILE A 1092 -75.31 17.77 -27.31
CA ILE A 1092 -76.70 17.49 -26.95
C ILE A 1092 -77.57 17.60 -28.21
N VAL A 1093 -78.53 16.68 -28.34
CA VAL A 1093 -79.61 16.77 -29.33
C VAL A 1093 -80.92 17.01 -28.60
N LYS A 1094 -81.55 18.15 -28.86
CA LYS A 1094 -82.84 18.57 -28.32
C LYS A 1094 -83.99 17.98 -29.12
N LYS A 1095 -85.06 17.58 -28.46
CA LYS A 1095 -86.29 17.19 -29.17
C LYS A 1095 -86.89 18.37 -29.95
N ALA A 1096 -87.53 18.09 -31.08
CA ALA A 1096 -88.27 19.09 -31.86
C ALA A 1096 -89.39 19.77 -31.03
N ALA A 1097 -89.69 21.03 -31.34
CA ALA A 1097 -90.86 21.72 -30.77
C ALA A 1097 -92.16 21.18 -31.41
N GLY A 1098 -93.08 20.64 -30.61
CA GLY A 1098 -94.40 20.17 -31.05
C GLY A 1098 -94.58 18.64 -31.13
N THR A 1099 -93.58 17.84 -30.75
CA THR A 1099 -93.71 16.39 -30.68
C THR A 1099 -94.51 15.96 -29.44
N PRO A 1100 -95.56 15.11 -29.58
CA PRO A 1100 -96.38 14.70 -28.45
C PRO A 1100 -95.55 13.94 -27.41
N SER A 1101 -95.58 14.40 -26.15
CA SER A 1101 -94.97 13.67 -25.04
C SER A 1101 -95.66 12.31 -24.89
N ALA A 1102 -94.89 11.23 -24.89
CA ALA A 1102 -95.40 9.91 -24.54
C ALA A 1102 -96.07 9.96 -23.16
N LYS A 1103 -97.26 9.38 -23.07
CA LYS A 1103 -97.96 9.12 -21.81
C LYS A 1103 -97.44 7.84 -21.19
#